data_AF-A0A0A0A6Z2-F1
#
_entry.id   AF-A0A0A0A6Z2-F1
#
_cell.length_a   1.000
_cell.length_b   1.000
_cell.length_c   1.000
_cell.angle_alpha   90.00
_cell.angle_beta   90.00
_cell.angle_gamma   90.00
#
_symmetry.space_group_name_H-M   'P 1'
#
loop_
_entity.id
_entity.type
_entity.pdbx_description
1 polymer ?
#
loop_
_entity_poly.entity_id
_entity_poly.type
_entity_poly.pdbx_seq_one_letter_code
_entity_poly.pdbx_strand_id
1 'polypeptide(L)'
;DRWSQEDMLTLLECMKNNLPSNDGSKFKTTESHLDWEKVAFKDFSGEMCKMKWMEISNEVRKFRTLTELIMDAEEHVKNPYKGKKLKKHPDFPKKPLTPYFRFFMEKRAKYAKLHPEMSNLDLTKILSKKYKELPEKKKMKYIQDFQREKQEFERNLARFREDHPDLIQNAKKSDVPEKPKTPQQLWYNHEKKIYLKVRPDATTKEVKESLGKQWSQLSDKKRLKWIHKALEQRKEYEEIMRDYIQKHPELNISEEGITRSTLTKAERQLKDKFDGRPTKPPPNSYSLYCAELMANMKDVPSTERMVLCSQQWKLLSQKEKDAYHKKCDQKKKDYEIELLRFLESLPEEEQQRVLGEEKMLGSNRKGATSPASKKSSPETGKASSEKPKRPISAMFIFSEEKRKQLQEERPELSESELTRLLARMWNDLSEKKKAKYKAREAAMKAQSEKKHGSDKEERGKLPESPKTAEEIWQQSVIGDYLARFKNDRGKALKAMEATWNNMEKKEKLMWIKKAAEDQKRYERELSEMRAPPCSTNSAKKMKFQGEPKKPPMNGYQKFSQELLSNGELNHLPLKERMVEIGSRWQRISQGQKDHYKKLAEEQQKQYKVHLEIWLKSLSPQERAAYKEHTSNKRKSIGKIRGPNPKMKPTMQSKSESEDDDEEEDEEEDEDDDEDDDDDNGDSSEEGGDSSESSSEEESEDGDE
;
A
#
# COMPACT_ATOMS: atom_id res chain seq x y z
N ASP A 1 -42.80 -5.14 28.33
CA ASP A 1 -41.34 -5.09 28.47
C ASP A 1 -41.00 -4.48 29.82
N ARG A 2 -40.17 -5.12 30.66
CA ARG A 2 -39.97 -4.76 32.08
C ARG A 2 -38.94 -3.63 32.30
N TRP A 3 -38.28 -3.19 31.22
CA TRP A 3 -37.24 -2.16 31.22
C TRP A 3 -37.74 -0.90 30.53
N SER A 4 -37.71 0.25 31.23
CA SER A 4 -37.97 1.54 30.60
C SER A 4 -36.72 2.08 29.89
N GLN A 5 -36.89 3.12 29.06
CA GLN A 5 -35.76 3.84 28.47
C GLN A 5 -34.83 4.42 29.54
N GLU A 6 -35.39 4.89 30.66
CA GLU A 6 -34.64 5.41 31.80
C GLU A 6 -33.83 4.32 32.51
N ASP A 7 -34.40 3.11 32.66
CA ASP A 7 -33.69 1.97 33.24
C ASP A 7 -32.53 1.52 32.34
N MET A 8 -32.72 1.51 31.01
CA MET A 8 -31.65 1.20 30.06
C MET A 8 -30.53 2.24 30.09
N LEU A 9 -30.85 3.53 30.25
CA LEU A 9 -29.83 4.57 30.41
C LEU A 9 -29.12 4.47 31.76
N THR A 10 -29.85 4.14 32.82
CA THR A 10 -29.28 3.93 34.16
C THR A 10 -28.30 2.77 34.16
N LEU A 11 -28.62 1.66 33.48
CA LEU A 11 -27.70 0.54 33.26
C LEU A 11 -26.39 0.99 32.60
N LEU A 12 -26.48 1.75 31.52
CA LEU A 12 -25.31 2.21 30.77
C LEU A 12 -24.42 3.15 31.60
N GLU A 13 -25.03 4.01 32.41
CA GLU A 13 -24.33 4.89 33.36
C GLU A 13 -23.67 4.07 34.49
N CYS A 14 -24.36 3.07 35.05
CA CYS A 14 -23.79 2.13 36.02
C CYS A 14 -22.59 1.36 35.44
N MET A 15 -22.69 0.90 34.19
CA MET A 15 -21.56 0.26 33.49
C MET A 15 -20.38 1.20 33.36
N LYS A 16 -20.61 2.44 32.90
CA LYS A 16 -19.59 3.47 32.71
C LYS A 16 -18.85 3.82 34.01
N ASN A 17 -19.58 3.94 35.11
CA ASN A 17 -19.01 4.24 36.43
C ASN A 17 -18.16 3.09 37.00
N ASN A 18 -18.37 1.86 36.52
CA ASN A 18 -17.58 0.68 36.88
C ASN A 18 -16.44 0.38 35.89
N LEU A 19 -16.17 1.26 34.91
CA LEU A 19 -15.04 1.11 34.00
C LEU A 19 -13.73 1.70 34.56
N PRO A 20 -12.57 1.10 34.26
CA PRO A 20 -11.28 1.71 34.59
C PRO A 20 -11.08 3.01 33.79
N SER A 21 -10.52 4.04 34.42
CA SER A 21 -10.32 5.38 33.81
C SER A 21 -9.45 5.41 32.54
N ASN A 22 -8.78 4.30 32.21
CA ASN A 22 -7.96 4.13 31.00
C ASN A 22 -8.38 2.88 30.21
N ASP A 23 -9.60 2.90 29.68
CA ASP A 23 -10.15 1.85 28.82
C ASP A 23 -9.53 1.89 27.42
N GLY A 24 -8.31 1.34 27.30
CA GLY A 24 -7.57 1.20 26.03
C GLY A 24 -7.63 -0.20 25.42
N SER A 25 -8.38 -1.12 26.04
CA SER A 25 -8.48 -2.52 25.63
C SER A 25 -9.64 -2.75 24.66
N LYS A 26 -9.70 -3.94 24.04
CA LYS A 26 -10.87 -4.32 23.23
C LYS A 26 -12.08 -4.45 24.16
N PHE A 27 -13.26 -3.98 23.74
CA PHE A 27 -14.46 -4.00 24.58
C PHE A 27 -14.72 -5.36 25.24
N LYS A 28 -14.60 -6.49 24.51
CA LYS A 28 -14.79 -7.85 25.06
C LYS A 28 -13.88 -8.18 26.25
N THR A 29 -12.67 -7.62 26.28
CA THR A 29 -11.70 -7.83 27.37
C THR A 29 -12.07 -7.00 28.60
N THR A 30 -12.56 -5.78 28.40
CA THR A 30 -13.04 -4.94 29.51
C THR A 30 -14.38 -5.47 30.05
N GLU A 31 -15.28 -5.90 29.18
CA GLU A 31 -16.58 -6.53 29.48
C GLU A 31 -16.43 -7.82 30.29
N SER A 32 -15.47 -8.69 29.94
CA SER A 32 -15.26 -9.95 30.68
C SER A 32 -14.73 -9.75 32.11
N HIS A 33 -14.17 -8.57 32.41
CA HIS A 33 -13.69 -8.23 33.74
C HIS A 33 -14.66 -7.28 34.48
N LEU A 34 -15.81 -6.97 33.89
CA LEU A 34 -16.81 -6.13 34.52
C LEU A 34 -17.52 -6.93 35.61
N ASP A 35 -17.59 -6.34 36.80
CA ASP A 35 -18.27 -6.93 37.95
C ASP A 35 -19.76 -6.57 37.88
N TRP A 36 -20.57 -7.48 37.34
CA TRP A 36 -21.99 -7.25 37.09
C TRP A 36 -22.81 -7.04 38.37
N GLU A 37 -22.37 -7.56 39.51
CA GLU A 37 -23.02 -7.30 40.80
C GLU A 37 -22.87 -5.84 41.23
N LYS A 38 -21.81 -5.15 40.79
CA LYS A 38 -21.64 -3.71 41.00
C LYS A 38 -22.34 -2.84 39.97
N VAL A 39 -22.80 -3.44 38.88
CA VAL A 39 -23.60 -2.80 37.82
C VAL A 39 -25.10 -2.93 38.11
N ALA A 40 -25.49 -3.90 38.95
CA ALA A 40 -26.85 -4.09 39.43
C ALA A 40 -27.41 -2.80 40.05
N PHE A 41 -28.67 -2.51 39.79
CA PHE A 41 -29.34 -1.31 40.29
C PHE A 41 -30.84 -1.56 40.44
N LYS A 42 -31.48 -0.87 41.40
CA LYS A 42 -32.89 -1.07 41.76
C LYS A 42 -33.18 -2.57 42.02
N ASP A 43 -34.17 -3.13 41.33
CA ASP A 43 -34.58 -4.54 41.42
C ASP A 43 -33.94 -5.42 40.33
N PHE A 44 -32.99 -4.88 39.56
CA PHE A 44 -32.30 -5.62 38.49
C PHE A 44 -30.98 -6.20 39.01
N SER A 45 -30.89 -7.54 39.02
CA SER A 45 -29.66 -8.25 39.40
C SER A 45 -28.55 -8.10 38.35
N GLY A 46 -27.32 -8.42 38.73
CA GLY A 46 -26.17 -8.35 37.81
C GLY A 46 -26.37 -9.15 36.53
N GLU A 47 -26.99 -10.33 36.60
CA GLU A 47 -27.28 -11.15 35.42
C GLU A 47 -28.38 -10.52 34.53
N MET A 48 -29.40 -9.88 35.12
CA MET A 48 -30.40 -9.13 34.35
C MET A 48 -29.78 -7.95 33.60
N CYS A 49 -28.90 -7.20 34.27
CA CYS A 49 -28.13 -6.10 33.68
C CYS A 49 -27.25 -6.57 32.51
N LYS A 50 -26.58 -7.71 32.68
CA LYS A 50 -25.73 -8.32 31.64
C LYS A 50 -26.53 -8.77 30.42
N MET A 51 -27.66 -9.44 30.63
CA MET A 51 -28.56 -9.85 29.54
C MET A 51 -29.08 -8.64 28.76
N LYS A 52 -29.51 -7.58 29.48
CA LYS A 52 -29.99 -6.36 28.83
C LYS A 52 -28.88 -5.62 28.06
N TRP A 53 -27.67 -5.59 28.60
CA TRP A 53 -26.51 -5.06 27.88
C TRP A 53 -26.24 -5.84 26.58
N MET A 54 -26.33 -7.18 26.61
CA MET A 54 -26.14 -8.01 25.42
C MET A 54 -27.15 -7.67 24.33
N GLU A 55 -28.42 -7.46 24.68
CA GLU A 55 -29.47 -7.00 23.75
C GLU A 55 -29.12 -5.64 23.14
N ILE A 56 -28.83 -4.63 23.97
CA ILE A 56 -28.52 -3.27 23.50
C ILE A 56 -27.25 -3.27 22.63
N SER A 57 -26.22 -4.02 23.04
CA SER A 57 -24.93 -4.11 22.33
C SER A 57 -25.02 -4.74 20.94
N ASN A 58 -26.07 -5.56 20.68
CA ASN A 58 -26.31 -6.15 19.36
C ASN A 58 -26.83 -5.14 18.34
N GLU A 59 -27.50 -4.09 18.82
CA GLU A 59 -28.10 -3.05 17.97
C GLU A 59 -27.13 -1.91 17.62
N VAL A 60 -26.00 -1.85 18.33
CA VAL A 60 -24.93 -0.87 18.10
C VAL A 60 -23.70 -1.48 17.42
N ARG A 61 -22.90 -0.63 16.78
CA ARG A 61 -21.73 -1.09 16.04
C ARG A 61 -20.63 -1.52 17.00
N LYS A 62 -20.27 -2.80 16.97
CA LYS A 62 -19.23 -3.39 17.84
C LYS A 62 -17.79 -3.02 17.43
N PHE A 63 -17.39 -1.76 17.59
CA PHE A 63 -16.02 -1.32 17.31
C PHE A 63 -15.40 -0.54 18.48
N ARG A 64 -14.14 -0.91 18.80
CA ARG A 64 -13.21 -0.30 19.78
C ARG A 64 -13.49 -0.63 21.26
N THR A 65 -13.39 0.35 22.16
CA THR A 65 -13.33 0.19 23.63
C THR A 65 -14.76 0.06 24.20
N LEU A 66 -14.90 -0.41 25.44
CA LEU A 66 -16.23 -0.56 26.05
C LEU A 66 -16.88 0.80 26.32
N THR A 67 -16.05 1.82 26.61
CA THR A 67 -16.49 3.21 26.78
C THR A 67 -17.13 3.78 25.52
N GLU A 68 -16.49 3.63 24.35
CA GLU A 68 -17.06 4.09 23.07
C GLU A 68 -18.34 3.32 22.73
N LEU A 69 -18.40 2.01 23.05
CA LEU A 69 -19.57 1.19 22.80
C LEU A 69 -20.77 1.58 23.68
N ILE A 70 -20.53 1.96 24.94
CA ILE A 70 -21.56 2.47 25.84
C ILE A 70 -22.11 3.82 25.34
N MET A 71 -21.26 4.71 24.83
CA MET A 71 -21.71 5.98 24.23
C MET A 71 -22.64 5.74 23.02
N ASP A 72 -22.27 4.82 22.13
CA ASP A 72 -23.11 4.44 20.98
C ASP A 72 -24.43 3.79 21.47
N ALA A 73 -24.37 2.97 22.52
CA ALA A 73 -25.54 2.35 23.15
C ALA A 73 -26.50 3.38 23.77
N GLU A 74 -25.98 4.39 24.47
CA GLU A 74 -26.77 5.49 25.02
C GLU A 74 -27.48 6.29 23.92
N GLU A 75 -26.78 6.56 22.82
CA GLU A 75 -27.36 7.23 21.66
C GLU A 75 -28.45 6.37 21.01
N HIS A 76 -28.24 5.05 20.91
CA HIS A 76 -29.23 4.14 20.37
C HIS A 76 -30.49 4.04 21.24
N VAL A 77 -30.33 3.94 22.56
CA VAL A 77 -31.45 3.90 23.51
C VAL A 77 -32.23 5.22 23.48
N LYS A 78 -31.55 6.36 23.36
CA LYS A 78 -32.21 7.68 23.20
C LYS A 78 -32.89 7.84 21.85
N ASN A 79 -32.27 7.36 20.78
CA ASN A 79 -32.73 7.54 19.39
C ASN A 79 -32.71 6.21 18.60
N PRO A 80 -33.65 5.27 18.85
CA PRO A 80 -33.62 3.93 18.25
C PRO A 80 -33.70 3.93 16.71
N TYR A 81 -34.31 4.98 16.14
CA TYR A 81 -34.54 5.13 14.71
C TYR A 81 -33.46 5.95 14.00
N LYS A 82 -32.38 6.38 14.67
CA LYS A 82 -31.34 7.19 14.02
C LYS A 82 -30.60 6.40 12.92
N GLY A 83 -30.17 7.09 11.86
CA GLY A 83 -29.34 6.52 10.81
C GLY A 83 -30.08 5.50 9.92
N LYS A 84 -29.60 4.25 9.86
CA LYS A 84 -30.13 3.24 8.92
C LYS A 84 -31.59 2.84 9.20
N LYS A 85 -32.05 2.98 10.45
CA LYS A 85 -33.40 2.64 10.89
C LYS A 85 -34.40 3.79 10.73
N LEU A 86 -33.98 4.96 10.22
CA LEU A 86 -34.84 6.14 10.09
C LEU A 86 -36.09 5.88 9.26
N LYS A 87 -35.94 5.10 8.18
CA LYS A 87 -37.06 4.71 7.30
C LYS A 87 -38.04 3.73 7.95
N LYS A 88 -37.69 3.14 9.11
CA LYS A 88 -38.56 2.26 9.90
C LYS A 88 -39.29 3.03 11.00
N HIS A 89 -39.06 4.34 11.16
CA HIS A 89 -39.79 5.15 12.14
C HIS A 89 -41.28 5.15 11.76
N PRO A 90 -42.20 4.95 12.73
CA PRO A 90 -43.63 4.89 12.47
C PRO A 90 -44.15 6.11 11.69
N ASP A 91 -43.68 7.30 12.06
CA ASP A 91 -44.07 8.57 11.42
C ASP A 91 -43.25 8.92 10.18
N PHE A 92 -42.27 8.10 9.77
CA PHE A 92 -41.50 8.38 8.55
C PHE A 92 -42.40 8.22 7.32
N PRO A 93 -42.59 9.27 6.51
CA PRO A 93 -43.50 9.18 5.37
C PRO A 93 -43.07 8.09 4.38
N LYS A 94 -44.03 7.30 3.90
CA LYS A 94 -43.78 6.28 2.86
C LYS A 94 -43.73 6.96 1.49
N LYS A 95 -42.82 6.50 0.63
CA LYS A 95 -42.70 7.04 -0.73
C LYS A 95 -43.98 6.76 -1.53
N PRO A 96 -44.46 7.71 -2.34
CA PRO A 96 -45.60 7.49 -3.22
C PRO A 96 -45.29 6.42 -4.27
N LEU A 97 -46.30 5.65 -4.66
CA LEU A 97 -46.16 4.62 -5.69
C LEU A 97 -46.01 5.28 -7.06
N THR A 98 -45.04 4.83 -7.87
CA THR A 98 -44.91 5.33 -9.24
C THR A 98 -46.15 5.00 -10.07
N PRO A 99 -46.43 5.72 -11.17
CA PRO A 99 -47.63 5.52 -11.98
C PRO A 99 -47.85 4.06 -12.42
N TYR A 100 -46.77 3.37 -12.80
CA TYR A 100 -46.82 1.95 -13.13
C TYR A 100 -47.14 1.07 -11.92
N PHE A 101 -46.44 1.24 -10.79
CA PHE A 101 -46.69 0.42 -9.60
C PHE A 101 -48.09 0.62 -9.04
N ARG A 102 -48.66 1.82 -9.17
CA ARG A 102 -50.05 2.07 -8.79
C ARG A 102 -51.04 1.33 -9.68
N PHE A 103 -50.84 1.38 -11.00
CA PHE A 103 -51.60 0.55 -11.95
C PHE A 103 -51.44 -0.94 -11.65
N PHE A 104 -50.21 -1.39 -11.39
CA PHE A 104 -49.90 -2.78 -11.07
C PHE A 104 -50.67 -3.22 -9.81
N MET A 105 -50.60 -2.48 -8.70
CA MET A 105 -51.33 -2.84 -7.47
C MET A 105 -52.85 -2.87 -7.68
N GLU A 106 -53.43 -1.94 -8.44
CA GLU A 106 -54.87 -1.90 -8.72
C GLU A 106 -55.33 -3.09 -9.59
N LYS A 107 -54.51 -3.51 -10.56
CA LYS A 107 -54.88 -4.56 -11.52
C LYS A 107 -54.42 -5.95 -11.10
N ARG A 108 -53.33 -6.08 -10.34
CA ARG A 108 -52.77 -7.37 -9.89
C ARG A 108 -53.82 -8.20 -9.17
N ALA A 109 -54.54 -7.62 -8.21
CA ALA A 109 -55.57 -8.35 -7.46
C ALA A 109 -56.72 -8.87 -8.35
N LYS A 110 -57.05 -8.15 -9.43
CA LYS A 110 -58.10 -8.58 -10.38
C LYS A 110 -57.58 -9.67 -11.31
N TYR A 111 -56.37 -9.51 -11.82
CA TYR A 111 -55.76 -10.47 -12.74
C TYR A 111 -55.35 -11.77 -12.03
N ALA A 112 -54.93 -11.71 -10.77
CA ALA A 112 -54.66 -12.90 -9.95
C ALA A 112 -55.92 -13.74 -9.73
N LYS A 113 -57.10 -13.10 -9.59
CA LYS A 113 -58.39 -13.80 -9.49
C LYS A 113 -58.88 -14.37 -10.83
N LEU A 114 -58.57 -13.70 -11.94
CA LEU A 114 -58.95 -14.14 -13.29
C LEU A 114 -58.03 -15.23 -13.84
N HIS A 115 -56.80 -15.29 -13.33
CA HIS A 115 -55.81 -16.29 -13.70
C HIS A 115 -55.16 -16.89 -12.44
N PRO A 116 -55.91 -17.68 -11.64
CA PRO A 116 -55.39 -18.28 -10.41
C PRO A 116 -54.24 -19.27 -10.67
N GLU A 117 -54.21 -19.89 -11.86
CA GLU A 117 -53.17 -20.83 -12.29
C GLU A 117 -51.90 -20.14 -12.83
N MET A 118 -51.92 -18.82 -13.06
CA MET A 118 -50.74 -18.11 -13.56
C MET A 118 -49.84 -17.63 -12.43
N SER A 119 -48.53 -17.83 -12.61
CA SER A 119 -47.53 -17.37 -11.65
C SER A 119 -47.55 -15.85 -11.49
N ASN A 120 -47.17 -15.36 -10.31
CA ASN A 120 -47.05 -13.93 -10.01
C ASN A 120 -46.05 -13.23 -10.98
N LEU A 121 -45.03 -13.97 -11.43
CA LEU A 121 -44.02 -13.49 -12.36
C LEU A 121 -44.62 -13.27 -13.76
N ASP A 122 -45.47 -14.18 -14.24
CA ASP A 122 -46.18 -14.04 -15.52
C ASP A 122 -47.25 -12.95 -15.46
N LEU A 123 -47.94 -12.83 -14.32
CA LEU A 123 -48.86 -11.73 -14.05
C LEU A 123 -48.17 -10.36 -14.17
N THR A 124 -46.95 -10.26 -13.66
CA THR A 124 -46.15 -9.03 -13.71
C THR A 124 -45.70 -8.69 -15.12
N LYS A 125 -45.29 -9.69 -15.92
CA LYS A 125 -44.96 -9.48 -17.35
C LYS A 125 -46.18 -8.99 -18.13
N ILE A 126 -47.35 -9.60 -17.91
CA ILE A 126 -48.60 -9.22 -18.58
C ILE A 126 -49.03 -7.80 -18.19
N LEU A 127 -49.00 -7.47 -16.90
CA LEU A 127 -49.38 -6.13 -16.42
C LEU A 127 -48.41 -5.04 -16.89
N SER A 128 -47.11 -5.33 -16.99
CA SER A 128 -46.11 -4.45 -17.59
C SER A 128 -46.44 -4.14 -19.06
N LYS A 129 -46.74 -5.17 -19.86
CA LYS A 129 -47.14 -5.03 -21.26
C LYS A 129 -48.45 -4.23 -21.40
N LYS A 130 -49.46 -4.56 -20.59
CA LYS A 130 -50.75 -3.84 -20.56
C LYS A 130 -50.62 -2.38 -20.15
N TYR A 131 -49.68 -2.05 -19.26
CA TYR A 131 -49.41 -0.65 -18.90
C TYR A 131 -48.74 0.11 -20.04
N LYS A 132 -47.78 -0.51 -20.75
CA LYS A 132 -47.13 0.10 -21.93
C LYS A 132 -48.14 0.40 -23.04
N GLU A 133 -49.05 -0.54 -23.30
CA GLU A 133 -50.15 -0.42 -24.29
C GLU A 133 -51.29 0.51 -23.83
N LEU A 134 -51.29 0.98 -22.57
CA LEU A 134 -52.37 1.82 -22.05
C LEU A 134 -52.38 3.19 -22.75
N PRO A 135 -53.56 3.68 -23.19
CA PRO A 135 -53.68 5.01 -23.80
C PRO A 135 -53.15 6.12 -22.88
N GLU A 136 -52.51 7.13 -23.47
CA GLU A 136 -51.87 8.20 -22.72
C GLU A 136 -52.85 8.92 -21.78
N LYS A 137 -54.10 9.14 -22.22
CA LYS A 137 -55.16 9.73 -21.39
C LYS A 137 -55.45 8.93 -20.11
N LYS A 138 -55.32 7.60 -20.15
CA LYS A 138 -55.51 6.73 -18.97
C LYS A 138 -54.24 6.68 -18.10
N LYS A 139 -53.05 6.75 -18.71
CA LYS A 139 -51.77 6.89 -17.99
C LYS A 139 -51.70 8.21 -17.22
N MET A 140 -52.20 9.29 -17.82
CA MET A 140 -52.24 10.63 -17.22
C MET A 140 -52.93 10.66 -15.85
N LYS A 141 -53.97 9.83 -15.64
CA LYS A 141 -54.59 9.68 -14.31
C LYS A 141 -53.57 9.22 -13.26
N TYR A 142 -52.86 8.12 -13.53
CA TYR A 142 -51.84 7.58 -12.61
C TYR A 142 -50.65 8.52 -12.42
N ILE A 143 -50.29 9.29 -13.46
CA ILE A 143 -49.23 10.31 -13.40
C ILE A 143 -49.65 11.47 -12.48
N GLN A 144 -50.87 12.01 -12.64
CA GLN A 144 -51.38 13.09 -11.79
C GLN A 144 -51.54 12.65 -10.34
N ASP A 145 -52.02 11.43 -10.13
CA ASP A 145 -52.17 10.82 -8.81
C ASP A 145 -50.79 10.66 -8.12
N PHE A 146 -49.77 10.21 -8.85
CA PHE A 146 -48.38 10.16 -8.35
C PHE A 146 -47.83 11.55 -8.02
N GLN A 147 -48.06 12.55 -8.87
CA GLN A 147 -47.60 13.92 -8.63
C GLN A 147 -48.22 14.51 -7.35
N ARG A 148 -49.52 14.26 -7.13
CA ARG A 148 -50.24 14.71 -5.93
C ARG A 148 -49.69 14.06 -4.67
N GLU A 149 -49.56 12.73 -4.66
CA GLU A 149 -49.00 12.00 -3.51
C GLU A 149 -47.53 12.33 -3.28
N LYS A 150 -46.78 12.65 -4.33
CA LYS A 150 -45.40 13.14 -4.20
C LYS A 150 -45.34 14.48 -3.48
N GLN A 151 -46.21 15.43 -3.82
CA GLN A 151 -46.29 16.71 -3.11
C GLN A 151 -46.70 16.52 -1.65
N GLU A 152 -47.64 15.62 -1.39
CA GLU A 152 -48.05 15.28 -0.02
C GLU A 152 -46.93 14.60 0.77
N PHE A 153 -46.22 13.66 0.16
CA PHE A 153 -45.03 13.05 0.72
C PHE A 153 -43.95 14.09 1.06
N GLU A 154 -43.69 15.04 0.16
CA GLU A 154 -42.73 16.13 0.40
C GLU A 154 -43.15 17.02 1.58
N ARG A 155 -44.45 17.32 1.71
CA ARG A 155 -45.01 18.08 2.85
C ARG A 155 -44.91 17.30 4.15
N ASN A 156 -45.30 16.03 4.15
CA ASN A 156 -45.23 15.17 5.34
C ASN A 156 -43.77 14.92 5.75
N LEU A 157 -42.85 14.84 4.78
CA LEU A 157 -41.43 14.72 5.06
C LEU A 157 -40.86 16.02 5.63
N ALA A 158 -41.35 17.18 5.21
CA ALA A 158 -40.98 18.46 5.81
C ALA A 158 -41.47 18.52 7.28
N ARG A 159 -42.72 18.17 7.56
CA ARG A 159 -43.24 18.07 8.94
C ARG A 159 -42.44 17.09 9.79
N PHE A 160 -42.17 15.90 9.27
CA PHE A 160 -41.34 14.91 9.96
C PHE A 160 -39.92 15.44 10.27
N ARG A 161 -39.35 16.31 9.43
CA ARG A 161 -38.07 17.02 9.71
C ARG A 161 -38.19 18.06 10.83
N GLU A 162 -39.33 18.72 10.94
CA GLU A 162 -39.62 19.70 11.99
C GLU A 162 -39.89 19.02 13.33
N ASP A 163 -40.68 17.95 13.33
CA ASP A 163 -41.10 17.22 14.54
C ASP A 163 -40.00 16.31 15.11
N HIS A 164 -39.09 15.81 14.26
CA HIS A 164 -38.00 14.92 14.67
C HIS A 164 -36.61 15.44 14.26
N PRO A 165 -36.19 16.62 14.77
CA PRO A 165 -34.91 17.23 14.41
C PRO A 165 -33.70 16.36 14.81
N ASP A 166 -33.81 15.62 15.92
CA ASP A 166 -32.74 14.75 16.45
C ASP A 166 -32.49 13.49 15.61
N LEU A 167 -33.52 12.99 14.93
CA LEU A 167 -33.43 11.83 14.04
C LEU A 167 -32.93 12.20 12.63
N ILE A 168 -33.14 13.46 12.24
CA ILE A 168 -32.89 14.00 10.91
C ILE A 168 -31.64 14.85 10.83
N GLN A 169 -31.03 15.16 11.98
CA GLN A 169 -29.66 15.61 12.06
C GLN A 169 -28.76 14.59 11.34
N ASN A 170 -28.60 14.79 10.02
CA ASN A 170 -27.30 14.73 9.39
C ASN A 170 -26.41 15.45 10.39
N ALA A 171 -25.49 14.71 11.02
CA ALA A 171 -24.47 15.23 11.91
C ALA A 171 -24.24 16.67 11.51
N LYS A 172 -24.66 17.62 12.38
CA LYS A 172 -24.57 19.06 12.13
C LYS A 172 -23.38 19.23 11.21
N LYS A 173 -23.54 19.80 10.00
CA LYS A 173 -22.37 20.18 9.18
C LYS A 173 -21.40 20.74 10.20
N SER A 174 -20.40 19.94 10.53
CA SER A 174 -19.67 20.19 11.74
C SER A 174 -19.09 21.58 11.53
N ASP A 175 -19.05 22.46 12.53
CA ASP A 175 -18.40 23.76 12.32
C ASP A 175 -16.95 23.60 11.81
N VAL A 176 -16.43 22.36 11.83
CA VAL A 176 -15.33 21.88 10.99
C VAL A 176 -15.51 22.29 9.52
N PRO A 177 -14.59 23.13 9.00
CA PRO A 177 -14.54 23.53 7.60
C PRO A 177 -14.63 22.35 6.61
N GLU A 178 -15.35 22.55 5.48
CA GLU A 178 -15.45 21.54 4.42
C GLU A 178 -14.10 21.35 3.70
N LYS A 179 -13.72 20.09 3.46
CA LYS A 179 -12.47 19.78 2.75
C LYS A 179 -12.45 20.36 1.32
N PRO A 180 -11.28 20.82 0.86
CA PRO A 180 -11.14 21.43 -0.45
C PRO A 180 -11.38 20.41 -1.57
N LYS A 181 -11.98 20.87 -2.66
CA LYS A 181 -12.34 20.04 -3.82
C LYS A 181 -11.15 19.91 -4.78
N THR A 182 -11.09 18.77 -5.46
CA THR A 182 -10.11 18.54 -6.55
C THR A 182 -10.43 19.39 -7.78
N PRO A 183 -9.46 19.65 -8.69
CA PRO A 183 -9.71 20.38 -9.92
C PRO A 183 -10.86 19.80 -10.75
N GLN A 184 -10.89 18.47 -10.89
CA GLN A 184 -11.97 17.78 -11.59
C GLN A 184 -13.33 17.98 -10.93
N GLN A 185 -13.42 17.93 -9.59
CA GLN A 185 -14.67 18.15 -8.88
C GLN A 185 -15.16 19.59 -9.00
N LEU A 186 -14.25 20.58 -8.98
CA LEU A 186 -14.61 21.98 -9.17
C LEU A 186 -15.17 22.23 -10.57
N TRP A 187 -14.49 21.71 -11.59
CA TRP A 187 -14.98 21.78 -12.96
C TRP A 187 -16.31 21.02 -13.13
N TYR A 188 -16.40 19.79 -12.62
CA TYR A 188 -17.61 18.97 -12.74
C TYR A 188 -18.81 19.66 -12.08
N ASN A 189 -18.65 20.26 -10.90
CA ASN A 189 -19.73 20.98 -10.23
C ASN A 189 -20.14 22.25 -10.99
N HIS A 190 -19.18 22.94 -11.62
CA HIS A 190 -19.45 24.10 -12.46
C HIS A 190 -20.24 23.69 -13.71
N GLU A 191 -19.73 22.72 -14.47
CA GLU A 191 -20.36 22.27 -15.70
C GLU A 191 -21.69 21.56 -15.45
N LYS A 192 -21.81 20.79 -14.35
CA LYS A 192 -23.08 20.16 -13.97
C LYS A 192 -24.19 21.19 -13.76
N LYS A 193 -23.89 22.33 -13.16
CA LYS A 193 -24.87 23.42 -13.00
C LYS A 193 -25.30 24.00 -14.35
N ILE A 194 -24.38 24.12 -15.31
CA ILE A 194 -24.68 24.61 -16.66
C ILE A 194 -25.47 23.56 -17.45
N TYR A 195 -25.01 22.31 -17.42
CA TYR A 195 -25.63 21.18 -18.11
C TYR A 195 -27.08 20.96 -17.67
N LEU A 196 -27.36 21.00 -16.35
CA LEU A 196 -28.71 20.84 -15.82
C LEU A 196 -29.62 22.05 -16.09
N LYS A 197 -29.06 23.25 -16.30
CA LYS A 197 -29.85 24.40 -16.76
C LYS A 197 -30.34 24.23 -18.19
N VAL A 198 -29.53 23.62 -19.05
CA VAL A 198 -29.86 23.38 -20.46
C VAL A 198 -30.71 22.11 -20.64
N ARG A 199 -30.48 21.08 -19.81
CA ARG A 199 -31.23 19.81 -19.79
C ARG A 199 -31.70 19.48 -18.36
N PRO A 200 -32.82 20.04 -17.92
CA PRO A 200 -33.36 19.81 -16.57
C PRO A 200 -33.83 18.37 -16.32
N ASP A 201 -34.15 17.64 -17.40
CA ASP A 201 -34.65 16.28 -17.43
C ASP A 201 -33.54 15.21 -17.51
N ALA A 202 -32.29 15.62 -17.76
CA ALA A 202 -31.17 14.71 -17.92
C ALA A 202 -30.92 13.84 -16.68
N THR A 203 -30.70 12.55 -16.90
CA THR A 203 -30.46 11.62 -15.80
C THR A 203 -29.09 11.83 -15.17
N THR A 204 -28.94 11.48 -13.89
CA THR A 204 -27.64 11.61 -13.20
C THR A 204 -26.54 10.80 -13.87
N LYS A 205 -26.89 9.66 -14.50
CA LYS A 205 -25.97 8.80 -15.25
C LYS A 205 -25.47 9.53 -16.50
N GLU A 206 -26.36 10.09 -17.30
CA GLU A 206 -26.03 10.87 -18.50
C GLU A 206 -25.13 12.07 -18.18
N VAL A 207 -25.48 12.84 -17.15
CA VAL A 207 -24.69 14.01 -16.71
C VAL A 207 -23.28 13.59 -16.29
N LYS A 208 -23.14 12.46 -15.60
CA LYS A 208 -21.83 11.96 -15.17
C LYS A 208 -20.99 11.50 -16.36
N GLU A 209 -21.59 10.79 -17.31
CA GLU A 209 -20.89 10.27 -18.48
C GLU A 209 -20.47 11.38 -19.44
N SER A 210 -21.37 12.32 -19.75
CA SER A 210 -21.10 13.44 -20.66
C SER A 210 -19.99 14.35 -20.13
N LEU A 211 -20.07 14.74 -18.86
CA LEU A 211 -19.06 15.57 -18.22
C LEU A 211 -17.75 14.78 -18.00
N GLY A 212 -17.81 13.48 -17.76
CA GLY A 212 -16.62 12.63 -17.70
C GLY A 212 -15.81 12.67 -19.00
N LYS A 213 -16.48 12.53 -20.15
CA LYS A 213 -15.87 12.62 -21.48
C LYS A 213 -15.33 14.03 -21.76
N GLN A 214 -16.05 15.07 -21.37
CA GLN A 214 -15.59 16.45 -21.54
C GLN A 214 -14.33 16.75 -20.71
N TRP A 215 -14.22 16.24 -19.47
CA TRP A 215 -13.01 16.43 -18.64
C TRP A 215 -11.76 15.82 -19.28
N SER A 216 -11.86 14.62 -19.85
CA SER A 216 -10.72 13.95 -20.50
C SER A 216 -10.30 14.64 -21.80
N GLN A 217 -11.20 15.38 -22.45
CA GLN A 217 -10.94 16.17 -23.66
C GLN A 217 -10.57 17.63 -23.38
N LEU A 218 -10.62 18.09 -22.12
CA LEU A 218 -10.21 19.46 -21.79
C LEU A 218 -8.76 19.72 -22.15
N SER A 219 -8.52 20.88 -22.77
CA SER A 219 -7.17 21.36 -23.03
C SER A 219 -6.42 21.65 -21.73
N ASP A 220 -5.10 21.53 -21.79
CA ASP A 220 -4.18 21.79 -20.69
C ASP A 220 -4.39 23.19 -20.08
N LYS A 221 -4.62 24.22 -20.91
CA LYS A 221 -4.91 25.59 -20.45
C LYS A 221 -6.21 25.68 -19.64
N LYS A 222 -7.25 24.93 -20.02
CA LYS A 222 -8.52 24.89 -19.27
C LYS A 222 -8.36 24.10 -17.98
N ARG A 223 -7.66 22.96 -18.01
CA ARG A 223 -7.34 22.17 -16.79
C ARG A 223 -6.55 22.99 -15.78
N LEU A 224 -5.58 23.77 -16.24
CA LEU A 224 -4.75 24.61 -15.38
C LEU A 224 -5.56 25.65 -14.60
N LYS A 225 -6.61 26.24 -15.20
CA LYS A 225 -7.51 27.17 -14.47
C LYS A 225 -8.14 26.51 -13.24
N TRP A 226 -8.58 25.26 -13.37
CA TRP A 226 -9.18 24.50 -12.27
C TRP A 226 -8.13 24.02 -11.26
N ILE A 227 -6.92 23.74 -11.72
CA ILE A 227 -5.78 23.44 -10.84
C ILE A 227 -5.46 24.65 -9.95
N HIS A 228 -5.32 25.85 -10.51
CA HIS A 228 -5.10 27.07 -9.73
C HIS A 228 -6.23 27.32 -8.73
N LYS A 229 -7.49 27.20 -9.17
CA LYS A 229 -8.65 27.37 -8.28
C LYS A 229 -8.70 26.34 -7.15
N ALA A 230 -8.33 25.09 -7.40
CA ALA A 230 -8.27 24.05 -6.36
C ALA A 230 -7.14 24.30 -5.35
N LEU A 231 -6.03 24.88 -5.79
CA LEU A 231 -4.91 25.26 -4.92
C LEU A 231 -5.26 26.45 -4.05
N GLU A 232 -5.94 27.45 -4.60
CA GLU A 232 -6.45 28.62 -3.86
C GLU A 232 -7.43 28.19 -2.77
N GLN A 233 -8.44 27.38 -3.10
CA GLN A 233 -9.36 26.83 -2.10
C GLN A 233 -8.68 25.97 -1.03
N ARG A 234 -7.59 25.30 -1.37
CA ARG A 234 -6.82 24.54 -0.39
C ARG A 234 -6.12 25.48 0.59
N LYS A 235 -5.51 26.56 0.09
CA LYS A 235 -4.85 27.57 0.93
C LYS A 235 -5.85 28.23 1.88
N GLU A 236 -7.04 28.60 1.38
CA GLU A 236 -8.13 29.13 2.20
C GLU A 236 -8.55 28.11 3.28
N TYR A 237 -8.71 26.83 2.91
CA TYR A 237 -9.04 25.78 3.86
C TYR A 237 -7.96 25.59 4.94
N GLU A 238 -6.68 25.61 4.57
CA GLU A 238 -5.56 25.51 5.51
C GLU A 238 -5.58 26.65 6.53
N GLU A 239 -5.90 27.87 6.10
CA GLU A 239 -6.03 29.05 6.95
C GLU A 239 -7.23 28.94 7.91
N ILE A 240 -8.42 28.61 7.38
CA ILE A 240 -9.63 28.43 8.21
C ILE A 240 -9.44 27.26 9.19
N MET A 241 -8.77 26.18 8.77
CA MET A 241 -8.48 25.04 9.64
C MET A 241 -7.48 25.38 10.76
N ARG A 242 -6.52 26.29 10.52
CA ARG A 242 -5.62 26.79 11.58
C ARG A 242 -6.40 27.54 12.64
N ASP A 243 -7.26 28.46 12.24
CA ASP A 243 -8.13 29.21 13.15
C ASP A 243 -9.07 28.28 13.91
N TYR A 244 -9.58 27.24 13.23
CA TYR A 244 -10.44 26.23 13.84
C TYR A 244 -9.70 25.40 14.90
N ILE A 245 -8.48 24.93 14.61
CA ILE A 245 -7.65 24.19 15.58
C ILE A 245 -7.33 25.08 16.80
N GLN A 246 -7.02 26.35 16.57
CA GLN A 246 -6.74 27.29 17.66
C GLN A 246 -7.96 27.50 18.58
N LYS A 247 -9.17 27.51 18.00
CA LYS A 247 -10.44 27.64 18.75
C LYS A 247 -10.92 26.34 19.39
N HIS A 248 -10.43 25.18 18.93
CA HIS A 248 -10.84 23.85 19.37
C HIS A 248 -9.64 22.94 19.70
N PRO A 249 -8.80 23.29 20.70
CA PRO A 249 -7.63 22.49 21.10
C PRO A 249 -8.01 21.09 21.61
N GLU A 250 -9.25 20.86 22.04
CA GLU A 250 -9.78 19.59 22.52
C GLU A 250 -9.97 18.51 21.44
N LEU A 251 -10.04 18.89 20.15
CA LEU A 251 -10.37 17.97 19.06
C LEU A 251 -9.18 17.20 18.48
N ASN A 252 -7.95 17.46 18.93
CA ASN A 252 -6.70 16.77 18.55
C ASN A 252 -6.60 16.47 17.02
N ILE A 253 -6.91 17.48 16.19
CA ILE A 253 -6.95 17.35 14.73
C ILE A 253 -5.51 17.33 14.20
N SER A 254 -5.12 16.22 13.55
CA SER A 254 -3.78 16.02 12.99
C SER A 254 -3.51 16.96 11.80
N GLU A 255 -2.42 17.73 11.90
CA GLU A 255 -1.93 18.67 10.87
C GLU A 255 -1.62 17.98 9.53
N GLU A 256 -1.15 16.73 9.55
CA GLU A 256 -0.89 15.91 8.35
C GLU A 256 -2.15 15.59 7.53
N GLY A 257 -3.35 15.68 8.14
CA GLY A 257 -4.62 15.50 7.44
C GLY A 257 -5.04 16.72 6.63
N ILE A 258 -4.57 17.91 7.04
CA ILE A 258 -4.94 19.21 6.50
C ILE A 258 -4.06 19.55 5.29
N THR A 259 -2.78 19.18 5.33
CA THR A 259 -1.78 19.45 4.29
C THR A 259 -1.79 18.45 3.12
N ARG A 260 -2.76 17.52 3.06
CA ARG A 260 -2.82 16.54 1.97
C ARG A 260 -3.13 17.21 0.63
N SER A 261 -2.30 16.91 -0.36
CA SER A 261 -2.46 17.38 -1.75
C SER A 261 -3.84 17.06 -2.34
N THR A 262 -4.51 18.09 -2.86
CA THR A 262 -5.74 18.00 -3.67
C THR A 262 -5.50 17.67 -5.14
N LEU A 263 -4.24 17.69 -5.59
CA LEU A 263 -3.85 17.43 -6.98
C LEU A 263 -3.40 15.98 -7.18
N THR A 264 -3.78 15.42 -8.32
CA THR A 264 -3.22 14.17 -8.85
C THR A 264 -1.79 14.37 -9.38
N LYS A 265 -1.07 13.27 -9.61
CA LYS A 265 0.29 13.31 -10.19
C LYS A 265 0.33 13.99 -11.56
N ALA A 266 -0.67 13.74 -12.41
CA ALA A 266 -0.75 14.33 -13.74
C ALA A 266 -1.07 15.83 -13.70
N GLU A 267 -2.00 16.26 -12.84
CA GLU A 267 -2.32 17.68 -12.63
C GLU A 267 -1.12 18.45 -12.07
N ARG A 268 -0.36 17.82 -11.17
CA ARG A 268 0.88 18.37 -10.63
C ARG A 268 1.95 18.53 -11.71
N GLN A 269 2.18 17.50 -12.52
CA GLN A 269 3.11 17.59 -13.65
C GLN A 269 2.70 18.66 -14.67
N LEU A 270 1.39 18.82 -14.91
CA LEU A 270 0.88 19.86 -15.79
C LEU A 270 1.14 21.26 -15.23
N LYS A 271 0.92 21.46 -13.93
CA LYS A 271 1.26 22.71 -13.23
C LYS A 271 2.76 22.99 -13.29
N ASP A 272 3.58 22.02 -12.90
CA ASP A 272 5.05 22.15 -12.89
C ASP A 272 5.57 22.52 -14.29
N LYS A 273 5.03 21.90 -15.35
CA LYS A 273 5.39 22.23 -16.74
C LYS A 273 5.04 23.67 -17.09
N PHE A 274 3.93 24.20 -16.58
CA PHE A 274 3.51 25.58 -16.82
C PHE A 274 4.33 26.58 -16.00
N ASP A 275 4.70 26.23 -14.76
CA ASP A 275 5.55 27.05 -13.88
C ASP A 275 7.03 27.08 -14.32
N GLY A 276 7.35 26.44 -15.44
CA GLY A 276 8.70 26.44 -16.00
C GLY A 276 9.63 25.40 -15.40
N ARG A 277 9.12 24.36 -14.73
CA ARG A 277 9.96 23.26 -14.22
C ARG A 277 10.76 22.67 -15.39
N PRO A 278 12.10 22.70 -15.34
CA PRO A 278 12.91 22.20 -16.43
C PRO A 278 12.71 20.70 -16.64
N THR A 279 12.79 20.29 -17.91
CA THR A 279 12.67 18.88 -18.28
C THR A 279 14.02 18.19 -18.17
N LYS A 280 14.04 16.97 -17.63
CA LYS A 280 15.28 16.21 -17.48
C LYS A 280 15.89 15.88 -18.84
N PRO A 281 17.18 16.16 -19.04
CA PRO A 281 17.86 15.79 -20.27
C PRO A 281 17.99 14.26 -20.37
N PRO A 282 18.17 13.72 -21.59
CA PRO A 282 18.46 12.30 -21.78
C PRO A 282 19.69 11.85 -20.96
N PRO A 283 19.66 10.63 -20.39
CA PRO A 283 20.63 10.23 -19.36
C PRO A 283 22.05 9.98 -19.89
N ASN A 284 22.19 9.66 -21.17
CA ASN A 284 23.47 9.38 -21.82
C ASN A 284 23.51 9.96 -23.24
N SER A 285 24.71 10.00 -23.82
CA SER A 285 25.00 10.55 -25.16
C SER A 285 24.21 9.88 -26.28
N TYR A 286 24.04 8.55 -26.21
CA TYR A 286 23.24 7.79 -27.16
C TYR A 286 21.77 8.19 -27.12
N SER A 287 21.17 8.28 -25.93
CA SER A 287 19.78 8.72 -25.75
C SER A 287 19.58 10.17 -26.19
N LEU A 288 20.58 11.03 -26.01
CA LEU A 288 20.56 12.38 -26.53
C LEU A 288 20.56 12.40 -28.06
N TYR A 289 21.43 11.60 -28.68
CA TYR A 289 21.46 11.42 -30.12
C TYR A 289 20.13 10.89 -30.66
N CYS A 290 19.56 9.85 -30.03
CA CYS A 290 18.24 9.32 -30.38
C CYS A 290 17.16 10.40 -30.27
N ALA A 291 17.17 11.21 -29.21
CA ALA A 291 16.18 12.27 -29.03
C ALA A 291 16.26 13.34 -30.13
N GLU A 292 17.46 13.75 -30.52
CA GLU A 292 17.67 14.73 -31.59
C GLU A 292 17.32 14.15 -32.97
N LEU A 293 17.67 12.90 -33.24
CA LEU A 293 17.34 12.23 -34.49
C LEU A 293 15.83 11.95 -34.63
N MET A 294 15.17 11.53 -33.54
CA MET A 294 13.71 11.31 -33.53
C MET A 294 12.91 12.60 -33.74
N ALA A 295 13.44 13.75 -33.31
CA ALA A 295 12.80 15.05 -33.54
C ALA A 295 12.79 15.45 -35.04
N ASN A 296 13.79 14.96 -35.80
CA ASN A 296 13.97 15.27 -37.22
C ASN A 296 13.26 14.27 -38.15
N MET A 297 12.96 13.05 -37.68
CA MET A 297 12.24 12.02 -38.45
C MET A 297 10.80 11.91 -37.94
N LYS A 298 9.90 12.79 -38.39
CA LYS A 298 8.50 12.79 -37.94
C LYS A 298 7.62 11.77 -38.68
N ASP A 299 8.02 11.41 -39.91
CA ASP A 299 7.22 10.58 -40.82
C ASP A 299 7.50 9.06 -40.70
N VAL A 300 8.46 8.69 -39.85
CA VAL A 300 8.83 7.29 -39.60
C VAL A 300 8.19 6.80 -38.29
N PRO A 301 7.54 5.61 -38.26
CA PRO A 301 6.95 5.05 -37.05
C PRO A 301 7.94 4.97 -35.88
N SER A 302 7.46 5.22 -34.65
CA SER A 302 8.35 5.39 -33.49
C SER A 302 9.23 4.18 -33.17
N THR A 303 8.76 2.98 -33.48
CA THR A 303 9.50 1.71 -33.33
C THR A 303 10.66 1.63 -34.32
N GLU A 304 10.44 2.03 -35.58
CA GLU A 304 11.44 2.07 -36.63
C GLU A 304 12.48 3.18 -36.39
N ARG A 305 12.05 4.34 -35.87
CA ARG A 305 12.98 5.42 -35.50
C ARG A 305 14.06 4.98 -34.53
N MET A 306 13.70 4.15 -33.54
CA MET A 306 14.67 3.66 -32.55
C MET A 306 15.70 2.70 -33.18
N VAL A 307 15.26 1.85 -34.11
CA VAL A 307 16.14 0.95 -34.87
C VAL A 307 17.13 1.76 -35.70
N LEU A 308 16.65 2.78 -36.42
CA LEU A 308 17.49 3.70 -37.20
C LEU A 308 18.49 4.44 -36.30
N CYS A 309 18.06 4.94 -35.15
CA CYS A 309 18.96 5.59 -34.17
C CYS A 309 20.08 4.63 -33.73
N SER A 310 19.78 3.35 -33.47
CA SER A 310 20.80 2.37 -33.11
C SER A 310 21.78 2.08 -34.26
N GLN A 311 21.29 1.97 -35.49
CA GLN A 311 22.14 1.69 -36.66
C GLN A 311 23.07 2.88 -36.95
N GLN A 312 22.53 4.10 -37.00
CA GLN A 312 23.35 5.28 -37.26
C GLN A 312 24.35 5.56 -36.14
N TRP A 313 23.98 5.35 -34.87
CA TRP A 313 24.93 5.50 -33.76
C TRP A 313 26.13 4.55 -33.87
N LYS A 314 25.94 3.32 -34.38
CA LYS A 314 27.05 2.37 -34.60
C LYS A 314 28.02 2.90 -35.66
N LEU A 315 27.49 3.52 -36.71
CA LEU A 315 28.26 4.06 -37.83
C LEU A 315 28.98 5.38 -37.52
N LEU A 316 28.55 6.12 -36.48
CA LEU A 316 29.23 7.35 -36.05
C LEU A 316 30.68 7.08 -35.62
N SER A 317 31.56 8.01 -36.00
CA SER A 317 32.95 8.02 -35.57
C SER A 317 33.08 8.27 -34.06
N GLN A 318 34.22 7.89 -33.48
CA GLN A 318 34.48 8.14 -32.06
C GLN A 318 34.46 9.63 -31.73
N LYS A 319 34.97 10.48 -32.63
CA LYS A 319 34.96 11.94 -32.47
C LYS A 319 33.54 12.51 -32.37
N GLU A 320 32.61 12.00 -33.17
CA GLU A 320 31.19 12.40 -33.12
C GLU A 320 30.52 11.89 -31.85
N LYS A 321 30.78 10.64 -31.45
CA LYS A 321 30.29 10.08 -30.18
C LYS A 321 30.77 10.91 -28.98
N ASP A 322 32.04 11.30 -28.95
CA ASP A 322 32.62 12.16 -27.91
C ASP A 322 31.99 13.56 -27.88
N ALA A 323 31.64 14.11 -29.05
CA ALA A 323 30.90 15.38 -29.12
C ALA A 323 29.50 15.25 -28.48
N TYR A 324 28.79 14.14 -28.72
CA TYR A 324 27.51 13.87 -28.05
C TYR A 324 27.65 13.62 -26.55
N HIS A 325 28.75 13.02 -26.10
CA HIS A 325 29.07 12.92 -24.66
C HIS A 325 29.20 14.32 -24.03
N LYS A 326 30.01 15.19 -24.63
CA LYS A 326 30.16 16.58 -24.16
C LYS A 326 28.83 17.34 -24.18
N LYS A 327 28.02 17.19 -25.24
CA LYS A 327 26.70 17.83 -25.36
C LYS A 327 25.71 17.33 -24.31
N CYS A 328 25.74 16.03 -23.99
CA CYS A 328 24.92 15.44 -22.92
C CYS A 328 25.31 15.97 -21.54
N ASP A 329 26.62 16.04 -21.25
CA ASP A 329 27.11 16.59 -19.98
C ASP A 329 26.81 18.09 -19.85
N GLN A 330 26.90 18.85 -20.94
CA GLN A 330 26.49 20.25 -20.95
C GLN A 330 25.00 20.41 -20.67
N LYS A 331 24.13 19.65 -21.35
CA LYS A 331 22.67 19.67 -21.09
C LYS A 331 22.32 19.28 -19.66
N LYS A 332 23.09 18.39 -19.02
CA LYS A 332 22.93 18.06 -17.59
C LYS A 332 23.26 19.24 -16.69
N LYS A 333 24.37 19.94 -16.95
CA LYS A 333 24.75 21.16 -16.21
C LYS A 333 23.71 22.27 -16.41
N ASP A 334 23.27 22.49 -17.63
CA ASP A 334 22.25 23.50 -17.94
C ASP A 334 20.94 23.18 -17.21
N TYR A 335 20.54 21.90 -17.17
CA TYR A 335 19.39 21.43 -16.40
C TYR A 335 19.55 21.67 -14.90
N GLU A 336 20.72 21.38 -14.33
CA GLU A 336 20.99 21.63 -12.90
C GLU A 336 20.87 23.12 -12.56
N ILE A 337 21.43 23.99 -13.39
CA ILE A 337 21.34 25.45 -13.23
C ILE A 337 19.88 25.93 -13.34
N GLU A 338 19.16 25.48 -14.36
CA GLU A 338 17.75 25.85 -14.56
C GLU A 338 16.88 25.31 -13.42
N LEU A 339 17.17 24.10 -12.92
CA LEU A 339 16.43 23.49 -11.81
C LEU A 339 16.66 24.27 -10.52
N LEU A 340 17.89 24.71 -10.25
CA LEU A 340 18.20 25.57 -9.10
C LEU A 340 17.47 26.91 -9.20
N ARG A 341 17.47 27.54 -10.37
CA ARG A 341 16.73 28.79 -10.60
C ARG A 341 15.21 28.61 -10.37
N PHE A 342 14.66 27.49 -10.81
CA PHE A 342 13.27 27.13 -10.57
C PHE A 342 13.00 26.86 -9.08
N LEU A 343 13.91 26.20 -8.35
CA LEU A 343 13.77 26.01 -6.91
C LEU A 343 13.76 27.36 -6.17
N GLU A 344 14.64 28.29 -6.56
CA GLU A 344 14.70 29.61 -5.94
C GLU A 344 13.44 30.46 -6.18
N SER A 345 12.70 30.23 -7.27
CA SER A 345 11.43 30.92 -7.55
C SER A 345 10.23 30.34 -6.78
N LEU A 346 10.40 29.17 -6.14
CA LEU A 346 9.34 28.47 -5.43
C LEU A 346 9.40 28.71 -3.91
N PRO A 347 8.27 28.66 -3.18
CA PRO A 347 8.26 28.66 -1.72
C PRO A 347 9.00 27.45 -1.12
N GLU A 348 9.56 27.60 0.08
CA GLU A 348 10.40 26.57 0.74
C GLU A 348 9.74 25.20 0.87
N GLU A 349 8.43 25.16 1.16
CA GLU A 349 7.64 23.92 1.23
C GLU A 349 7.57 23.20 -0.13
N GLU A 350 7.45 23.97 -1.21
CA GLU A 350 7.41 23.47 -2.58
C GLU A 350 8.82 23.00 -3.02
N GLN A 351 9.88 23.71 -2.59
CA GLN A 351 11.28 23.34 -2.83
C GLN A 351 11.60 21.97 -2.22
N GLN A 352 11.26 21.76 -0.95
CA GLN A 352 11.50 20.49 -0.25
C GLN A 352 10.81 19.32 -0.95
N ARG A 353 9.59 19.54 -1.48
CA ARG A 353 8.89 18.52 -2.27
C ARG A 353 9.60 18.22 -3.58
N VAL A 354 9.94 19.24 -4.37
CA VAL A 354 10.62 19.05 -5.67
C VAL A 354 11.94 18.32 -5.47
N LEU A 355 12.72 18.69 -4.45
CA LEU A 355 13.96 17.99 -4.06
C LEU A 355 13.71 16.53 -3.61
N GLY A 356 12.61 16.27 -2.91
CA GLY A 356 12.18 14.92 -2.54
C GLY A 356 11.86 14.03 -3.76
N GLU A 357 11.11 14.56 -4.73
CA GLU A 357 10.81 13.87 -6.00
C GLU A 357 12.08 13.60 -6.82
N GLU A 358 13.01 14.56 -6.85
CA GLU A 358 14.30 14.42 -7.53
C GLU A 358 15.16 13.28 -6.93
N LYS A 359 15.22 13.18 -5.59
CA LYS A 359 15.97 12.12 -4.88
C LYS A 359 15.37 10.72 -5.09
N MET A 360 14.04 10.59 -5.11
CA MET A 360 13.36 9.30 -5.27
C MET A 360 13.56 8.70 -6.67
N LEU A 361 13.62 9.54 -7.70
CA LEU A 361 13.86 9.09 -9.08
C LEU A 361 15.32 8.68 -9.33
N GLY A 362 16.28 9.25 -8.59
CA GLY A 362 17.71 8.91 -8.69
C GLY A 362 18.06 7.52 -8.12
N SER A 363 17.30 7.03 -7.14
CA SER A 363 17.55 5.71 -6.52
C SER A 363 17.00 4.54 -7.33
N ASN A 364 15.97 4.77 -8.16
CA ASN A 364 15.25 3.71 -8.87
C ASN A 364 15.89 3.24 -10.19
N ARG A 365 17.09 3.72 -10.54
CA ARG A 365 17.79 3.38 -11.80
C ARG A 365 19.08 2.56 -11.67
N LYS A 366 19.45 2.10 -10.48
CA LYS A 366 20.63 1.21 -10.29
C LYS A 366 20.34 -0.29 -10.54
N GLY A 367 19.36 -0.61 -11.38
CA GLY A 367 18.90 -1.98 -11.60
C GLY A 367 18.50 -2.28 -13.04
N ALA A 368 19.36 -1.99 -14.02
CA ALA A 368 19.35 -2.66 -15.32
C ALA A 368 20.62 -2.29 -16.09
N THR A 369 21.60 -3.21 -16.13
CA THR A 369 22.41 -3.54 -17.33
C THR A 369 23.43 -4.63 -16.99
N SER A 370 23.39 -5.72 -17.75
CA SER A 370 24.51 -6.67 -17.93
C SER A 370 25.46 -6.20 -19.06
N PRO A 371 26.68 -6.76 -19.15
CA PRO A 371 27.89 -5.99 -19.46
C PRO A 371 28.47 -6.25 -20.87
N ALA A 372 29.15 -5.25 -21.43
CA ALA A 372 30.15 -5.46 -22.48
C ALA A 372 31.20 -4.32 -22.53
N SER A 373 32.46 -4.72 -22.32
CA SER A 373 33.72 -4.20 -22.91
C SER A 373 34.44 -2.93 -22.37
N LYS A 374 35.55 -3.25 -21.68
CA LYS A 374 36.92 -2.63 -21.58
C LYS A 374 37.36 -1.76 -22.78
N LYS A 375 38.37 -0.88 -22.76
CA LYS A 375 39.22 -0.11 -21.79
C LYS A 375 40.07 0.84 -22.69
N SER A 376 40.34 2.07 -22.27
CA SER A 376 41.64 2.76 -22.49
C SER A 376 41.75 4.02 -21.58
N SER A 377 42.98 4.41 -21.26
CA SER A 377 43.47 5.44 -20.32
C SER A 377 44.69 6.14 -20.97
N PRO A 378 45.35 7.21 -20.43
CA PRO A 378 45.05 8.12 -19.31
C PRO A 378 45.27 9.65 -19.62
N GLU A 379 45.07 10.49 -18.58
CA GLU A 379 45.44 11.93 -18.37
C GLU A 379 44.56 13.01 -19.06
N THR A 380 44.00 14.06 -18.41
CA THR A 380 44.33 14.89 -17.23
C THR A 380 43.05 15.53 -16.62
N GLY A 381 43.05 15.91 -15.34
CA GLY A 381 42.30 17.11 -14.85
C GLY A 381 40.94 16.96 -14.12
N LYS A 382 41.00 16.74 -12.79
CA LYS A 382 40.13 17.23 -11.69
C LYS A 382 38.59 17.03 -11.72
N ALA A 383 38.11 16.09 -10.90
CA ALA A 383 37.02 16.29 -9.94
C ALA A 383 37.13 15.22 -8.84
N SER A 384 37.50 15.62 -7.61
CA SER A 384 37.66 14.69 -6.48
C SER A 384 36.34 14.54 -5.73
N SER A 385 35.62 13.47 -6.04
CA SER A 385 34.77 12.78 -5.06
C SER A 385 35.66 11.98 -4.09
N GLU A 386 35.17 11.84 -2.87
CA GLU A 386 35.83 11.27 -1.70
C GLU A 386 36.49 9.91 -1.98
N LYS A 387 37.82 9.94 -2.11
CA LYS A 387 38.71 8.84 -1.74
C LYS A 387 39.40 9.23 -0.43
N PRO A 388 39.66 8.28 0.49
CA PRO A 388 40.35 8.60 1.73
C PRO A 388 41.70 9.25 1.43
N LYS A 389 41.88 10.50 1.89
CA LYS A 389 43.14 11.24 1.78
C LYS A 389 44.23 10.46 2.50
N ARG A 390 45.41 10.34 1.88
CA ARG A 390 46.63 9.76 2.49
C ARG A 390 46.95 10.48 3.82
N PRO A 391 47.61 9.80 4.79
CA PRO A 391 47.91 10.40 6.09
C PRO A 391 48.70 11.72 5.94
N ILE A 392 48.27 12.72 6.69
CA ILE A 392 48.80 14.09 6.71
C ILE A 392 50.24 14.06 7.26
N SER A 393 51.22 14.57 6.50
CA SER A 393 52.64 14.61 6.88
C SER A 393 52.88 15.50 8.10
N ALA A 394 53.87 15.18 8.96
CA ALA A 394 54.24 15.95 10.15
C ALA A 394 54.48 17.44 9.88
N MET A 395 55.02 17.77 8.71
CA MET A 395 55.22 19.15 8.26
C MET A 395 53.88 19.89 8.10
N PHE A 396 52.87 19.21 7.59
CA PHE A 396 51.55 19.80 7.34
C PHE A 396 50.77 19.99 8.65
N ILE A 397 50.95 19.08 9.63
CA ILE A 397 50.40 19.23 10.99
C ILE A 397 51.02 20.46 11.68
N PHE A 398 52.33 20.66 11.53
CA PHE A 398 53.01 21.85 12.03
C PHE A 398 52.56 23.12 11.30
N SER A 399 52.43 23.07 9.98
CA SER A 399 52.06 24.23 9.19
C SER A 399 50.64 24.69 9.51
N GLU A 400 49.67 23.79 9.73
CA GLU A 400 48.31 24.19 10.16
C GLU A 400 48.29 24.90 11.52
N GLU A 401 48.99 24.36 12.53
CA GLU A 401 49.02 24.93 13.88
C GLU A 401 49.70 26.31 13.89
N LYS A 402 50.83 26.44 13.19
CA LYS A 402 51.58 27.71 13.12
C LYS A 402 51.02 28.69 12.11
N ARG A 403 50.32 28.23 11.07
CA ARG A 403 49.61 29.10 10.12
C ARG A 403 48.53 29.88 10.84
N LYS A 404 47.72 29.22 11.67
CA LYS A 404 46.66 29.90 12.45
C LYS A 404 47.25 30.97 13.37
N GLN A 405 48.36 30.66 14.05
CA GLN A 405 49.04 31.57 14.97
C GLN A 405 49.68 32.77 14.24
N LEU A 406 50.36 32.55 13.11
CA LEU A 406 50.96 33.62 12.31
C LEU A 406 49.92 34.48 11.56
N GLN A 407 48.77 33.90 11.23
CA GLN A 407 47.68 34.61 10.57
C GLN A 407 46.93 35.55 11.53
N GLU A 408 46.87 35.22 12.82
CA GLU A 408 46.37 36.10 13.89
C GLU A 408 47.40 37.22 14.23
N GLU A 409 48.70 36.91 14.25
CA GLU A 409 49.74 37.89 14.58
C GLU A 409 50.10 38.84 13.42
N ARG A 410 49.89 38.42 12.17
CA ARG A 410 50.23 39.18 10.96
C ARG A 410 49.16 39.00 9.86
N PRO A 411 47.98 39.60 10.03
CA PRO A 411 46.87 39.47 9.07
C PRO A 411 47.14 40.09 7.67
N GLU A 412 48.19 40.90 7.52
CA GLU A 412 48.58 41.59 6.28
C GLU A 412 49.46 40.73 5.33
N LEU A 413 49.94 39.56 5.76
CA LEU A 413 50.82 38.70 4.94
C LEU A 413 50.03 37.87 3.93
N SER A 414 50.50 37.80 2.68
CA SER A 414 49.87 36.96 1.67
C SER A 414 50.02 35.46 1.98
N GLU A 415 49.06 34.64 1.55
CA GLU A 415 49.07 33.19 1.80
C GLU A 415 50.34 32.51 1.24
N SER A 416 50.92 33.08 0.18
CA SER A 416 52.15 32.59 -0.44
C SER A 416 53.39 32.87 0.41
N GLU A 417 53.45 34.02 1.09
CA GLU A 417 54.54 34.40 2.00
C GLU A 417 54.43 33.64 3.32
N LEU A 418 53.21 33.49 3.82
CA LEU A 418 52.92 32.69 5.01
C LEU A 418 53.35 31.23 4.81
N THR A 419 53.11 30.67 3.61
CA THR A 419 53.54 29.30 3.27
C THR A 419 55.08 29.17 3.21
N ARG A 420 55.79 30.15 2.63
CA ARG A 420 57.27 30.17 2.61
C ARG A 420 57.87 30.33 4.01
N LEU A 421 57.27 31.19 4.85
CA LEU A 421 57.72 31.42 6.22
C LEU A 421 57.56 30.15 7.07
N LEU A 422 56.42 29.45 6.94
CA LEU A 422 56.18 28.18 7.63
C LEU A 422 57.15 27.09 7.19
N ALA A 423 57.49 27.02 5.89
CA ALA A 423 58.50 26.10 5.37
C ALA A 423 59.89 26.35 5.99
N ARG A 424 60.28 27.62 6.11
CA ARG A 424 61.54 28.02 6.75
C ARG A 424 61.54 27.69 8.24
N MET A 425 60.47 28.05 8.95
CA MET A 425 60.32 27.75 10.38
C MET A 425 60.36 26.25 10.67
N TRP A 426 59.80 25.40 9.81
CA TRP A 426 59.92 23.95 9.97
C TRP A 426 61.35 23.46 9.80
N ASN A 427 62.08 23.96 8.81
CA ASN A 427 63.47 23.57 8.61
C ASN A 427 64.34 23.96 9.81
N ASP A 428 64.07 25.12 10.41
CA ASP A 428 64.77 25.66 11.58
C ASP A 428 64.34 25.00 12.91
N LEU A 429 63.28 24.18 12.93
CA LEU A 429 62.89 23.44 14.13
C LEU A 429 63.96 22.40 14.50
N SER A 430 64.34 22.39 15.78
CA SER A 430 65.16 21.33 16.37
C SER A 430 64.51 19.95 16.20
N GLU A 431 65.32 18.90 16.07
CA GLU A 431 64.84 17.51 15.94
C GLU A 431 63.89 17.09 17.07
N LYS A 432 64.09 17.58 18.30
CA LYS A 432 63.18 17.32 19.43
C LYS A 432 61.77 17.86 19.21
N LYS A 433 61.64 19.03 18.56
CA LYS A 433 60.34 19.62 18.19
C LYS A 433 59.73 18.95 16.96
N LYS A 434 60.54 18.61 15.95
CA LYS A 434 60.10 17.82 14.78
C LYS A 434 59.59 16.43 15.18
N ALA A 435 60.22 15.79 16.17
CA ALA A 435 59.83 14.49 16.71
C ALA A 435 58.41 14.49 17.28
N LYS A 436 57.98 15.57 17.94
CA LYS A 436 56.60 15.74 18.45
C LYS A 436 55.57 15.66 17.31
N TYR A 437 55.85 16.31 16.18
CA TYR A 437 54.96 16.31 15.02
C TYR A 437 55.03 15.00 14.23
N LYS A 438 56.21 14.36 14.13
CA LYS A 438 56.38 13.01 13.56
C LYS A 438 55.62 11.94 14.38
N ALA A 439 55.63 12.04 15.71
CA ALA A 439 54.84 11.16 16.57
C ALA A 439 53.33 11.35 16.36
N ARG A 440 52.89 12.60 16.14
CA ARG A 440 51.49 12.94 15.84
C ARG A 440 51.04 12.45 14.46
N GLU A 441 51.92 12.53 13.45
CA GLU A 441 51.73 11.89 12.13
C GLU A 441 51.60 10.37 12.27
N ALA A 442 52.51 9.73 13.02
CA ALA A 442 52.46 8.28 13.24
C ALA A 442 51.16 7.84 13.95
N ALA A 443 50.69 8.61 14.93
CA ALA A 443 49.42 8.35 15.60
C ALA A 443 48.20 8.50 14.67
N MET A 444 48.20 9.53 13.81
CA MET A 444 47.14 9.75 12.79
C MET A 444 47.17 8.67 11.70
N LYS A 445 48.36 8.21 11.30
CA LYS A 445 48.54 7.09 10.36
C LYS A 445 48.02 5.78 10.95
N ALA A 446 48.35 5.48 12.21
CA ALA A 446 47.84 4.31 12.92
C ALA A 446 46.31 4.32 13.08
N GLN A 447 45.70 5.50 13.27
CA GLN A 447 44.23 5.65 13.25
C GLN A 447 43.63 5.42 11.85
N SER A 448 44.30 5.85 10.78
CA SER A 448 43.84 5.65 9.40
C SER A 448 43.93 4.18 8.95
N GLU A 449 44.98 3.45 9.37
CA GLU A 449 45.14 2.01 9.13
C GLU A 449 44.11 1.19 9.90
N LYS A 450 43.77 1.57 11.14
CA LYS A 450 42.64 0.98 11.88
C LYS A 450 41.30 1.18 11.17
N LYS A 451 41.08 2.32 10.50
CA LYS A 451 39.87 2.60 9.69
C LYS A 451 39.82 1.81 8.37
N HIS A 452 40.96 1.52 7.74
CA HIS A 452 40.99 0.67 6.53
C HIS A 452 40.89 -0.84 6.83
N GLY A 453 41.24 -1.26 8.05
CA GLY A 453 41.01 -2.63 8.52
C GLY A 453 39.53 -3.01 8.58
N SER A 454 38.66 -2.08 9.02
CA SER A 454 37.22 -2.34 9.13
C SER A 454 36.51 -2.47 7.78
N ASP A 455 36.95 -1.73 6.75
CA ASP A 455 36.37 -1.81 5.39
C ASP A 455 36.67 -3.14 4.67
N LYS A 456 37.75 -3.84 5.08
CA LYS A 456 38.10 -5.16 4.55
C LYS A 456 37.31 -6.28 5.22
N GLU A 457 36.95 -6.12 6.49
CA GLU A 457 36.03 -7.02 7.21
C GLU A 457 34.58 -6.87 6.74
N GLU A 458 34.15 -5.68 6.32
CA GLU A 458 32.76 -5.47 5.85
C GLU A 458 32.52 -6.01 4.41
N ARG A 459 33.57 -6.13 3.60
CA ARG A 459 33.50 -6.74 2.25
C ARG A 459 33.47 -8.28 2.26
N GLY A 460 33.73 -8.91 3.41
CA GLY A 460 33.75 -10.37 3.59
C GLY A 460 32.38 -11.03 3.82
N LYS A 461 31.28 -10.30 3.74
CA LYS A 461 29.92 -10.83 4.00
C LYS A 461 29.15 -11.29 2.77
N LEU A 462 29.80 -11.47 1.61
CA LEU A 462 29.16 -12.01 0.41
C LEU A 462 29.99 -13.17 -0.16
N PRO A 463 29.35 -14.28 -0.59
CA PRO A 463 30.07 -15.37 -1.25
C PRO A 463 30.75 -14.89 -2.53
N GLU A 464 31.92 -15.42 -2.87
CA GLU A 464 32.58 -15.11 -4.16
C GLU A 464 31.66 -15.51 -5.32
N SER A 465 31.42 -14.57 -6.23
CA SER A 465 30.57 -14.77 -7.42
C SER A 465 30.98 -16.02 -8.21
N PRO A 466 30.01 -16.78 -8.75
CA PRO A 466 30.29 -18.05 -9.41
C PRO A 466 31.13 -17.82 -10.67
N LYS A 467 32.16 -18.65 -10.84
CA LYS A 467 33.10 -18.58 -11.96
C LYS A 467 32.53 -19.31 -13.17
N THR A 468 32.75 -18.74 -14.35
CA THR A 468 32.40 -19.35 -15.62
C THR A 468 33.33 -20.53 -15.95
N ALA A 469 32.88 -21.41 -16.85
CA ALA A 469 33.68 -22.56 -17.29
C ALA A 469 35.06 -22.12 -17.85
N GLU A 470 35.08 -20.98 -18.54
CA GLU A 470 36.32 -20.38 -19.06
C GLU A 470 37.24 -19.93 -17.93
N GLU A 471 36.71 -19.24 -16.91
CA GLU A 471 37.52 -18.74 -15.80
C GLU A 471 38.11 -19.87 -14.94
N ILE A 472 37.36 -20.96 -14.74
CA ILE A 472 37.84 -22.15 -14.01
C ILE A 472 38.96 -22.84 -14.80
N TRP A 473 38.79 -22.99 -16.12
CA TRP A 473 39.83 -23.53 -16.98
C TRP A 473 41.06 -22.61 -16.99
N GLN A 474 40.87 -21.30 -17.15
CA GLN A 474 41.95 -20.32 -17.13
C GLN A 474 42.73 -20.39 -15.81
N GLN A 475 42.07 -20.49 -14.66
CA GLN A 475 42.75 -20.65 -13.35
C GLN A 475 43.58 -21.93 -13.27
N SER A 476 43.15 -23.02 -13.91
CA SER A 476 43.89 -24.28 -13.88
C SER A 476 45.18 -24.26 -14.72
N VAL A 477 45.24 -23.42 -15.76
CA VAL A 477 46.36 -23.39 -16.72
C VAL A 477 47.17 -22.09 -16.67
N ILE A 478 46.74 -21.07 -15.91
CA ILE A 478 47.39 -19.75 -15.86
C ILE A 478 48.87 -19.82 -15.46
N GLY A 479 49.25 -20.76 -14.59
CA GLY A 479 50.66 -20.96 -14.20
C GLY A 479 51.54 -21.38 -15.38
N ASP A 480 51.09 -22.36 -16.14
CA ASP A 480 51.82 -22.88 -17.31
C ASP A 480 51.91 -21.84 -18.42
N TYR A 481 50.84 -21.10 -18.66
CA TYR A 481 50.83 -20.03 -19.67
C TYR A 481 51.70 -18.84 -19.23
N LEU A 482 51.71 -18.47 -17.95
CA LEU A 482 52.62 -17.42 -17.46
C LEU A 482 54.09 -17.84 -17.60
N ALA A 483 54.43 -19.10 -17.31
CA ALA A 483 55.77 -19.63 -17.52
C ALA A 483 56.18 -19.61 -19.01
N ARG A 484 55.27 -20.04 -19.91
CA ARG A 484 55.49 -20.03 -21.37
C ARG A 484 55.70 -18.63 -21.94
N PHE A 485 55.05 -17.62 -21.38
CA PHE A 485 55.12 -16.24 -21.84
C PHE A 485 56.02 -15.34 -20.96
N LYS A 486 56.99 -15.90 -20.24
CA LYS A 486 57.96 -15.14 -19.42
C LYS A 486 57.30 -14.14 -18.45
N ASN A 487 56.22 -14.57 -17.78
CA ASN A 487 55.37 -13.75 -16.91
C ASN A 487 54.64 -12.57 -17.57
N ASP A 488 54.58 -12.52 -18.91
CA ASP A 488 53.73 -11.57 -19.64
C ASP A 488 52.26 -11.99 -19.54
N ARG A 489 51.58 -11.44 -18.54
CA ARG A 489 50.17 -11.73 -18.24
C ARG A 489 49.23 -11.38 -19.41
N GLY A 490 49.57 -10.38 -20.22
CA GLY A 490 48.75 -9.97 -21.36
C GLY A 490 48.77 -11.01 -22.48
N LYS A 491 49.97 -11.50 -22.83
CA LYS A 491 50.14 -12.56 -23.85
C LYS A 491 49.61 -13.91 -23.38
N ALA A 492 49.84 -14.26 -22.12
CA ALA A 492 49.31 -15.47 -21.52
C ALA A 492 47.77 -15.52 -21.62
N LEU A 493 47.08 -14.45 -21.21
CA LEU A 493 45.61 -14.38 -21.28
C LEU A 493 45.08 -14.47 -22.71
N LYS A 494 45.73 -13.81 -23.68
CA LYS A 494 45.31 -13.86 -25.09
C LYS A 494 45.49 -15.25 -25.71
N ALA A 495 46.58 -15.94 -25.38
CA ALA A 495 46.81 -17.31 -25.82
C ALA A 495 45.84 -18.31 -25.15
N MET A 496 45.46 -18.06 -23.90
CA MET A 496 44.45 -18.84 -23.19
C MET A 496 43.06 -18.65 -23.83
N GLU A 497 42.66 -17.42 -24.12
CA GLU A 497 41.37 -17.14 -24.80
C GLU A 497 41.29 -17.83 -26.18
N ALA A 498 42.38 -17.82 -26.96
CA ALA A 498 42.43 -18.50 -28.25
C ALA A 498 42.28 -20.03 -28.13
N THR A 499 42.93 -20.63 -27.13
CA THR A 499 42.85 -22.08 -26.90
C THR A 499 41.51 -22.50 -26.33
N TRP A 500 40.88 -21.69 -25.47
CA TRP A 500 39.50 -21.90 -25.04
C TRP A 500 38.52 -21.87 -26.20
N ASN A 501 38.64 -20.90 -27.11
CA ASN A 501 37.73 -20.79 -28.25
C ASN A 501 37.81 -22.00 -29.19
N ASN A 502 39.03 -22.52 -29.43
CA ASN A 502 39.27 -23.69 -30.29
C ASN A 502 39.03 -25.05 -29.61
N MET A 503 38.84 -25.08 -28.29
CA MET A 503 38.60 -26.33 -27.54
C MET A 503 37.26 -26.97 -27.92
N GLU A 504 37.26 -28.30 -28.07
CA GLU A 504 36.08 -29.04 -28.52
C GLU A 504 34.98 -29.08 -27.44
N LYS A 505 33.72 -29.30 -27.85
CA LYS A 505 32.58 -29.37 -26.94
C LYS A 505 32.75 -30.44 -25.85
N LYS A 506 33.41 -31.57 -26.18
CA LYS A 506 33.67 -32.67 -25.24
C LYS A 506 34.68 -32.26 -24.16
N GLU A 507 35.70 -31.50 -24.52
CA GLU A 507 36.72 -30.96 -23.61
C GLU A 507 36.15 -29.80 -22.76
N LYS A 508 35.27 -28.98 -23.31
CA LYS A 508 34.55 -27.93 -22.57
C LYS A 508 33.59 -28.51 -21.52
N LEU A 509 33.06 -29.70 -21.75
CA LEU A 509 32.05 -30.32 -20.89
C LEU A 509 32.53 -30.51 -19.44
N MET A 510 33.80 -30.87 -19.22
CA MET A 510 34.35 -31.00 -17.86
C MET A 510 34.41 -29.66 -17.12
N TRP A 511 34.70 -28.56 -17.82
CA TRP A 511 34.77 -27.21 -17.25
C TRP A 511 33.38 -26.63 -17.01
N ILE A 512 32.42 -26.95 -17.89
CA ILE A 512 31.00 -26.61 -17.71
C ILE A 512 30.43 -27.34 -16.48
N LYS A 513 30.77 -28.61 -16.27
CA LYS A 513 30.38 -29.35 -15.05
C LYS A 513 30.97 -28.71 -13.79
N LYS A 514 32.26 -28.35 -13.79
CA LYS A 514 32.90 -27.63 -12.67
C LYS A 514 32.30 -26.24 -12.42
N ALA A 515 31.91 -25.51 -13.47
CA ALA A 515 31.21 -24.23 -13.33
C ALA A 515 29.80 -24.41 -12.75
N ALA A 516 29.08 -25.47 -13.12
CA ALA A 516 27.79 -25.80 -12.52
C ALA A 516 27.94 -26.22 -11.04
N GLU A 517 29.03 -26.87 -10.66
CA GLU A 517 29.36 -27.16 -9.26
C GLU A 517 29.73 -25.89 -8.48
N ASP A 518 30.48 -24.96 -9.07
CA ASP A 518 30.81 -23.66 -8.46
C ASP A 518 29.58 -22.75 -8.34
N GLN A 519 28.65 -22.82 -9.30
CA GLN A 519 27.33 -22.21 -9.21
C GLN A 519 26.53 -22.79 -8.03
N LYS A 520 26.55 -24.12 -7.85
CA LYS A 520 25.92 -24.78 -6.69
C LYS A 520 26.62 -24.43 -5.38
N ARG A 521 27.95 -24.27 -5.36
CA ARG A 521 28.71 -23.75 -4.21
C ARG A 521 28.23 -22.35 -3.85
N TYR A 522 28.19 -21.44 -4.83
CA TYR A 522 27.71 -20.07 -4.64
C TYR A 522 26.27 -20.03 -4.14
N GLU A 523 25.37 -20.81 -4.73
CA GLU A 523 23.98 -20.91 -4.29
C GLU A 523 23.85 -21.51 -2.89
N ARG A 524 24.71 -22.48 -2.52
CA ARG A 524 24.78 -23.05 -1.17
C ARG A 524 25.30 -22.04 -0.15
N GLU A 525 26.43 -21.39 -0.41
CA GLU A 525 27.01 -20.36 0.46
C GLU A 525 26.06 -19.15 0.60
N LEU A 526 25.37 -18.77 -0.48
CA LEU A 526 24.37 -17.72 -0.47
C LEU A 526 23.10 -18.13 0.28
N SER A 527 22.72 -19.41 0.21
CA SER A 527 21.64 -20.00 1.02
C SER A 527 22.02 -20.15 2.48
N GLU A 528 23.29 -20.43 2.79
CA GLU A 528 23.84 -20.58 4.13
C GLU A 528 24.03 -19.21 4.81
N MET A 529 24.35 -18.16 4.05
CA MET A 529 24.32 -16.77 4.54
C MET A 529 22.91 -16.16 4.55
N ARG A 530 21.95 -16.74 3.82
CA ARG A 530 20.51 -16.43 3.94
C ARG A 530 19.85 -17.22 5.07
N ALA A 531 20.43 -18.35 5.48
CA ALA A 531 20.09 -19.04 6.71
C ALA A 531 20.64 -18.22 7.88
N PRO A 532 19.85 -17.95 8.93
CA PRO A 532 20.24 -16.99 9.95
C PRO A 532 21.36 -17.54 10.84
N PRO A 533 22.56 -16.89 10.91
CA PRO A 533 23.41 -17.06 12.08
C PRO A 533 22.74 -16.39 13.29
N CYS A 534 23.10 -16.90 14.47
CA CYS A 534 22.67 -16.32 15.72
C CYS A 534 23.11 -14.83 15.81
N SER A 535 22.13 -13.99 16.15
CA SER A 535 22.25 -12.68 16.81
C SER A 535 22.52 -11.38 16.00
N THR A 536 21.75 -10.37 16.45
CA THR A 536 21.91 -8.91 16.37
C THR A 536 21.47 -8.14 15.11
N ASN A 537 20.43 -7.32 15.33
CA ASN A 537 20.05 -6.11 14.58
C ASN A 537 19.26 -6.26 13.27
N SER A 538 18.03 -6.76 13.42
CA SER A 538 16.85 -6.13 12.80
C SER A 538 15.94 -5.67 13.93
N ALA A 539 15.33 -4.48 13.79
CA ALA A 539 14.50 -3.80 14.78
C ALA A 539 13.87 -4.76 15.80
N LYS A 540 14.37 -4.72 17.06
CA LYS A 540 14.16 -5.67 18.16
C LYS A 540 12.92 -6.56 17.98
N LYS A 541 13.08 -7.70 17.31
CA LYS A 541 12.37 -8.91 17.74
C LYS A 541 13.15 -9.43 18.93
N MET A 542 12.67 -9.18 20.14
CA MET A 542 13.16 -9.89 21.32
C MET A 542 12.97 -11.39 21.04
N LYS A 543 14.08 -12.08 20.75
CA LYS A 543 14.12 -13.54 20.71
C LYS A 543 14.38 -13.96 22.13
N PHE A 544 13.39 -14.57 22.75
CA PHE A 544 13.53 -15.11 24.09
C PHE A 544 14.17 -16.49 23.96
N GLN A 545 15.31 -16.71 24.63
CA GLN A 545 16.02 -17.99 24.55
C GLN A 545 15.18 -19.10 25.18
N GLY A 546 15.16 -20.28 24.55
CA GLY A 546 14.38 -21.43 25.01
C GLY A 546 12.89 -21.42 24.63
N GLU A 547 12.40 -20.40 23.90
CA GLU A 547 10.99 -20.34 23.47
C GLU A 547 10.63 -21.60 22.66
N PRO A 548 9.62 -22.39 23.07
CA PRO A 548 9.19 -23.57 22.33
C PRO A 548 8.84 -23.23 20.88
N LYS A 549 9.10 -24.15 19.94
CA LYS A 549 8.75 -23.96 18.52
C LYS A 549 7.26 -24.16 18.29
N LYS A 550 6.65 -23.30 17.49
CA LYS A 550 5.21 -23.37 17.19
C LYS A 550 4.88 -24.69 16.46
N PRO A 551 3.85 -25.43 16.90
CA PRO A 551 3.41 -26.65 16.27
C PRO A 551 2.58 -26.36 15.01
N PRO A 552 2.30 -27.39 14.18
CA PRO A 552 1.33 -27.31 13.10
C PRO A 552 -0.04 -26.83 13.59
N MET A 553 -0.62 -25.84 12.92
CA MET A 553 -1.87 -25.20 13.34
C MET A 553 -3.12 -25.99 12.94
N ASN A 554 -3.02 -26.91 11.98
CA ASN A 554 -4.11 -27.72 11.49
C ASN A 554 -3.62 -29.06 10.93
N GLY A 555 -4.54 -29.99 10.69
CA GLY A 555 -4.21 -31.33 10.15
C GLY A 555 -3.47 -31.28 8.82
N TYR A 556 -3.82 -30.34 7.93
CA TYR A 556 -3.11 -30.17 6.65
C TYR A 556 -1.63 -29.81 6.85
N GLN A 557 -1.33 -28.91 7.78
CA GLN A 557 0.06 -28.54 8.09
C GLN A 557 0.83 -29.72 8.69
N LYS A 558 0.19 -30.51 9.55
CA LYS A 558 0.80 -31.71 10.13
C LYS A 558 1.10 -32.76 9.05
N PHE A 559 0.15 -33.00 8.16
CA PHE A 559 0.31 -33.87 6.99
C PHE A 559 1.45 -33.37 6.08
N SER A 560 1.47 -32.08 5.77
CA SER A 560 2.52 -31.48 4.94
C SER A 560 3.90 -31.60 5.58
N GLN A 561 3.99 -31.43 6.91
CA GLN A 561 5.24 -31.56 7.65
C GLN A 561 5.77 -32.99 7.57
N GLU A 562 4.91 -33.99 7.68
CA GLU A 562 5.28 -35.40 7.59
C GLU A 562 5.77 -35.76 6.18
N LEU A 563 5.01 -35.39 5.15
CA LEU A 563 5.40 -35.65 3.76
C LEU A 563 6.70 -34.94 3.33
N LEU A 564 6.98 -33.77 3.91
CA LEU A 564 8.25 -33.07 3.71
C LEU A 564 9.41 -33.69 4.50
N SER A 565 9.13 -34.35 5.62
CA SER A 565 10.14 -34.98 6.49
C SER A 565 10.51 -36.39 6.02
N ASN A 566 9.57 -37.12 5.42
CA ASN A 566 9.76 -38.49 4.95
C ASN A 566 10.63 -38.57 3.68
N GLY A 567 10.96 -37.42 3.07
CA GLY A 567 11.95 -37.31 2.00
C GLY A 567 11.51 -37.80 0.61
N GLU A 568 10.32 -38.41 0.47
CA GLU A 568 9.76 -38.90 -0.80
C GLU A 568 9.74 -37.83 -1.92
N LEU A 569 9.51 -36.58 -1.53
CA LEU A 569 9.32 -35.47 -2.47
C LEU A 569 10.60 -34.66 -2.73
N ASN A 570 11.74 -35.04 -2.16
CA ASN A 570 12.98 -34.25 -2.19
C ASN A 570 13.59 -34.05 -3.59
N HIS A 571 13.17 -34.84 -4.58
CA HIS A 571 13.58 -34.69 -5.97
C HIS A 571 12.87 -33.52 -6.67
N LEU A 572 11.75 -33.02 -6.12
CA LEU A 572 10.99 -31.91 -6.68
C LEU A 572 11.33 -30.57 -6.00
N PRO A 573 11.32 -29.44 -6.74
CA PRO A 573 11.40 -28.10 -6.18
C PRO A 573 10.31 -27.84 -5.13
N LEU A 574 10.59 -27.05 -4.08
CA LEU A 574 9.65 -26.78 -2.98
C LEU A 574 8.25 -26.34 -3.42
N LYS A 575 8.15 -25.57 -4.51
CA LYS A 575 6.88 -25.13 -5.09
C LYS A 575 6.06 -26.31 -5.61
N GLU A 576 6.70 -27.27 -6.28
CA GLU A 576 6.07 -28.49 -6.80
C GLU A 576 5.76 -29.48 -5.68
N ARG A 577 6.64 -29.58 -4.65
CA ARG A 577 6.35 -30.36 -3.44
C ARG A 577 5.05 -29.90 -2.76
N MET A 578 4.83 -28.59 -2.64
CA MET A 578 3.62 -28.04 -2.03
C MET A 578 2.36 -28.30 -2.85
N VAL A 579 2.46 -28.28 -4.19
CA VAL A 579 1.36 -28.64 -5.10
C VAL A 579 1.01 -30.12 -4.96
N GLU A 580 2.01 -30.99 -4.94
CA GLU A 580 1.85 -32.44 -4.79
C GLU A 580 1.25 -32.81 -3.42
N ILE A 581 1.71 -32.18 -2.34
CA ILE A 581 1.15 -32.35 -1.00
C ILE A 581 -0.33 -31.91 -0.96
N GLY A 582 -0.66 -30.79 -1.62
CA GLY A 582 -2.05 -30.34 -1.73
C GLY A 582 -2.94 -31.36 -2.45
N SER A 583 -2.44 -31.93 -3.56
CA SER A 583 -3.11 -32.98 -4.33
C SER A 583 -3.34 -34.25 -3.50
N ARG A 584 -2.31 -34.70 -2.77
CA ARG A 584 -2.41 -35.86 -1.87
C ARG A 584 -3.37 -35.63 -0.70
N TRP A 585 -3.38 -34.43 -0.13
CA TRP A 585 -4.31 -34.07 0.95
C TRP A 585 -5.78 -34.12 0.50
N GLN A 586 -6.07 -33.75 -0.74
CA GLN A 586 -7.44 -33.87 -1.25
C GLN A 586 -7.86 -35.33 -1.45
N ARG A 587 -6.91 -36.22 -1.77
CA ARG A 587 -7.14 -37.64 -2.08
C ARG A 587 -7.27 -38.56 -0.86
N ILE A 588 -6.73 -38.16 0.30
CA ILE A 588 -6.85 -38.97 1.53
C ILE A 588 -8.28 -38.96 2.10
N SER A 589 -8.66 -40.04 2.79
CA SER A 589 -10.00 -40.21 3.34
C SER A 589 -10.29 -39.22 4.48
N GLN A 590 -11.57 -39.00 4.78
CA GLN A 590 -11.97 -38.12 5.89
C GLN A 590 -11.41 -38.62 7.24
N GLY A 591 -11.43 -39.94 7.49
CA GLY A 591 -10.82 -40.52 8.69
C GLY A 591 -9.31 -40.27 8.81
N GLN A 592 -8.58 -40.26 7.69
CA GLN A 592 -7.15 -39.88 7.68
C GLN A 592 -6.97 -38.39 7.95
N LYS A 593 -7.81 -37.52 7.39
CA LYS A 593 -7.80 -36.08 7.68
C LYS A 593 -8.06 -35.80 9.16
N ASP A 594 -8.98 -36.54 9.78
CA ASP A 594 -9.31 -36.42 11.20
C ASP A 594 -8.20 -36.96 12.10
N HIS A 595 -7.49 -38.03 11.69
CA HIS A 595 -6.27 -38.49 12.36
C HIS A 595 -5.19 -37.39 12.41
N TYR A 596 -4.90 -36.75 11.27
CA TYR A 596 -3.93 -35.64 11.23
C TYR A 596 -4.41 -34.40 11.99
N LYS A 597 -5.73 -34.15 12.04
CA LYS A 597 -6.32 -33.11 12.88
C LYS A 597 -6.05 -33.39 14.37
N LYS A 598 -6.32 -34.61 14.85
CA LYS A 598 -6.03 -35.02 16.24
C LYS A 598 -4.54 -34.90 16.57
N LEU A 599 -3.65 -35.33 15.68
CA LEU A 599 -2.19 -35.17 15.84
C LEU A 599 -1.75 -33.70 15.92
N ALA A 600 -2.34 -32.82 15.11
CA ALA A 600 -2.04 -31.38 15.16
C ALA A 600 -2.55 -30.74 16.47
N GLU A 601 -3.74 -31.12 16.92
CA GLU A 601 -4.33 -30.66 18.18
C GLU A 601 -3.51 -31.12 19.39
N GLU A 602 -3.04 -32.37 19.40
CA GLU A 602 -2.18 -32.91 20.45
C GLU A 602 -0.84 -32.17 20.53
N GLN A 603 -0.19 -31.92 19.40
CA GLN A 603 1.03 -31.10 19.37
C GLN A 603 0.79 -29.65 19.81
N GLN A 604 -0.41 -29.11 19.58
CA GLN A 604 -0.80 -27.79 20.12
C GLN A 604 -0.99 -27.81 21.63
N LYS A 605 -1.56 -28.87 22.20
CA LYS A 605 -1.67 -29.05 23.66
C LYS A 605 -0.28 -29.15 24.30
N GLN A 606 0.59 -30.01 23.78
CA GLN A 606 1.97 -30.15 24.26
C GLN A 606 2.75 -28.84 24.18
N TYR A 607 2.60 -28.09 23.09
CA TYR A 607 3.20 -26.78 22.97
C TYR A 607 2.71 -25.78 24.02
N LYS A 608 1.41 -25.75 24.34
CA LYS A 608 0.88 -24.87 25.40
C LYS A 608 1.52 -25.19 26.75
N VAL A 609 1.63 -26.48 27.09
CA VAL A 609 2.27 -26.92 28.33
C VAL A 609 3.75 -26.51 28.35
N HIS A 610 4.50 -26.79 27.28
CA HIS A 610 5.91 -26.37 27.18
C HIS A 610 6.08 -24.85 27.23
N LEU A 611 5.16 -24.10 26.61
CA LEU A 611 5.17 -22.64 26.65
C LEU A 611 4.90 -22.13 28.07
N GLU A 612 3.98 -22.73 28.81
CA GLU A 612 3.72 -22.37 30.20
C GLU A 612 4.89 -22.69 31.13
N ILE A 613 5.50 -23.87 30.98
CA ILE A 613 6.70 -24.25 31.72
C ILE A 613 7.82 -23.25 31.45
N TRP A 614 8.03 -22.91 30.17
CA TRP A 614 9.04 -21.93 29.78
C TRP A 614 8.73 -20.53 30.32
N LEU A 615 7.47 -20.07 30.25
CA LEU A 615 7.06 -18.78 30.82
C LEU A 615 7.26 -18.74 32.33
N LYS A 616 7.05 -19.86 33.05
CA LYS A 616 7.32 -19.98 34.49
C LYS A 616 8.82 -19.95 34.79
N SER A 617 9.65 -20.47 33.91
CA SER A 617 11.13 -20.47 34.05
C SER A 617 11.77 -19.09 33.84
N LEU A 618 11.07 -18.14 33.23
CA LEU A 618 11.56 -16.77 33.00
C LEU A 618 11.43 -15.88 34.25
N SER A 619 12.30 -14.88 34.36
CA SER A 619 12.17 -13.85 35.40
C SER A 619 10.89 -12.99 35.20
N PRO A 620 10.35 -12.36 36.26
CA PRO A 620 9.17 -11.48 36.14
C PRO A 620 9.34 -10.35 35.10
N GLN A 621 10.56 -9.82 34.97
CA GLN A 621 10.90 -8.76 34.02
C GLN A 621 10.90 -9.27 32.56
N GLU A 622 11.39 -10.49 32.32
CA GLU A 622 11.37 -11.13 31.00
C GLU A 622 9.96 -11.57 30.59
N ARG A 623 9.14 -12.03 31.53
CA ARG A 623 7.72 -12.36 31.28
C ARG A 623 6.92 -11.12 30.86
N ALA A 624 7.16 -9.98 31.49
CA ALA A 624 6.52 -8.71 31.12
C ALA A 624 6.93 -8.27 29.70
N ALA A 625 8.23 -8.33 29.39
CA ALA A 625 8.74 -8.04 28.05
C ALA A 625 8.15 -8.98 26.97
N TYR A 626 7.94 -10.26 27.30
CA TYR A 626 7.30 -11.23 26.39
C TYR A 626 5.84 -10.88 26.08
N LYS A 627 5.05 -10.51 27.10
CA LYS A 627 3.65 -10.07 26.93
C LYS A 627 3.55 -8.80 26.09
N GLU A 628 4.43 -7.82 26.31
CA GLU A 628 4.46 -6.58 25.53
C GLU A 628 4.81 -6.85 24.05
N HIS A 629 5.87 -7.62 23.80
CA HIS A 629 6.31 -7.96 22.44
C HIS A 629 5.24 -8.76 21.65
N THR A 630 4.58 -9.72 22.29
CA THR A 630 3.50 -10.51 21.65
C THR A 630 2.25 -9.67 21.35
N SER A 631 1.91 -8.69 22.19
CA SER A 631 0.78 -7.77 21.97
C SER A 631 1.04 -6.78 20.82
N ASN A 632 2.26 -6.24 20.69
CA ASN A 632 2.66 -5.36 19.59
C ASN A 632 2.65 -6.05 18.22
N LYS A 633 3.03 -7.35 18.17
CA LYS A 633 2.96 -8.15 16.94
C LYS A 633 1.53 -8.33 16.42
N ARG A 634 0.54 -8.45 17.31
CA ARG A 634 -0.90 -8.51 16.93
C ARG A 634 -1.40 -7.19 16.34
N LYS A 635 -0.91 -6.04 16.84
CA LYS A 635 -1.25 -4.70 16.32
C LYS A 635 -0.66 -4.43 14.93
N SER A 636 0.57 -4.89 14.67
CA SER A 636 1.23 -4.68 13.36
C SER A 636 0.62 -5.49 12.21
N ILE A 637 0.08 -6.68 12.47
CA ILE A 637 -0.53 -7.54 11.43
C ILE A 637 -1.88 -6.99 10.94
N GLY A 638 -2.58 -6.21 11.76
CA GLY A 638 -3.83 -5.55 11.39
C GLY A 638 -3.67 -4.43 10.34
N LYS A 639 -2.45 -3.92 10.11
CA LYS A 639 -2.19 -2.83 9.16
C LYS A 639 -1.87 -3.28 7.73
N ILE A 640 -1.66 -4.58 7.48
CA ILE A 640 -1.27 -5.10 6.15
C ILE A 640 -2.45 -5.67 5.35
N ARG A 641 -3.64 -5.82 5.96
CA ARG A 641 -4.82 -6.35 5.27
C ARG A 641 -5.86 -5.25 5.04
N GLY A 642 -5.83 -4.64 3.86
CA GLY A 642 -6.94 -3.86 3.32
C GLY A 642 -8.18 -4.75 3.08
N PRO A 643 -9.39 -4.18 3.06
CA PRO A 643 -10.62 -4.96 3.03
C PRO A 643 -10.85 -5.53 1.62
N ASN A 644 -11.04 -6.85 1.51
CA ASN A 644 -11.66 -7.48 0.36
C ASN A 644 -12.97 -8.15 0.83
N PRO A 645 -14.11 -7.95 0.16
CA PRO A 645 -15.40 -8.46 0.60
C PRO A 645 -15.61 -9.87 0.04
N LYS A 646 -15.82 -10.85 0.91
CA LYS A 646 -16.70 -12.02 0.71
C LYS A 646 -16.57 -12.96 1.90
N MET A 647 -17.70 -13.61 2.20
CA MET A 647 -17.94 -14.78 3.06
C MET A 647 -18.72 -14.49 4.35
N LYS A 648 -19.97 -14.98 4.32
CA LYS A 648 -20.92 -15.15 5.42
C LYS A 648 -20.38 -16.21 6.41
N PRO A 649 -20.70 -16.10 7.72
CA PRO A 649 -20.37 -17.13 8.69
C PRO A 649 -21.47 -18.20 8.75
N THR A 650 -21.08 -19.47 8.65
CA THR A 650 -21.91 -20.61 9.04
C THR A 650 -21.48 -21.04 10.44
N MET A 651 -22.42 -21.01 11.38
CA MET A 651 -22.24 -21.52 12.74
C MET A 651 -22.65 -22.99 12.77
N GLN A 652 -21.74 -23.85 13.23
CA GLN A 652 -22.07 -25.12 13.86
C GLN A 652 -21.07 -25.29 15.00
N SER A 653 -21.59 -25.21 16.22
CA SER A 653 -20.96 -25.62 17.46
C SER A 653 -21.70 -26.87 17.93
N LYS A 654 -20.98 -27.98 18.11
CA LYS A 654 -21.39 -29.07 18.99
C LYS A 654 -20.24 -29.30 19.96
N SER A 655 -20.53 -29.17 21.25
CA SER A 655 -19.73 -29.65 22.37
C SER A 655 -20.48 -30.83 22.95
N GLU A 656 -19.76 -31.90 23.26
CA GLU A 656 -20.18 -32.94 24.22
C GLU A 656 -18.98 -33.21 25.14
N SER A 657 -19.24 -33.06 26.43
CA SER A 657 -18.56 -33.67 27.56
C SER A 657 -19.56 -34.69 28.15
N GLU A 658 -19.02 -35.81 28.64
CA GLU A 658 -19.73 -36.95 29.23
C GLU A 658 -20.36 -36.62 30.60
N ASP A 659 -21.56 -37.21 30.81
CA ASP A 659 -22.20 -37.80 32.03
C ASP A 659 -22.23 -37.01 33.36
N ASP A 660 -23.27 -37.04 34.19
CA ASP A 660 -24.30 -38.06 34.47
C ASP A 660 -25.44 -37.38 35.28
N ASP A 661 -26.65 -37.93 35.19
CA ASP A 661 -27.72 -37.97 36.22
C ASP A 661 -29.12 -37.97 35.60
N GLU A 662 -29.77 -39.11 35.81
CA GLU A 662 -31.12 -39.55 35.51
C GLU A 662 -32.20 -38.68 36.20
N GLU A 663 -33.35 -38.49 35.55
CA GLU A 663 -34.65 -39.03 35.98
C GLU A 663 -35.72 -38.73 34.90
N GLU A 664 -36.54 -39.76 34.68
CA GLU A 664 -37.68 -39.85 33.78
C GLU A 664 -38.83 -38.95 34.26
N ASP A 665 -39.59 -38.35 33.33
CA ASP A 665 -41.05 -38.44 33.36
C ASP A 665 -41.59 -38.00 31.99
N GLU A 666 -42.28 -38.96 31.38
CA GLU A 666 -43.07 -38.90 30.15
C GLU A 666 -44.27 -37.95 30.35
N GLU A 667 -44.64 -37.15 29.35
CA GLU A 667 -46.03 -37.03 28.90
C GLU A 667 -46.08 -36.62 27.41
N GLU A 668 -47.03 -37.26 26.74
CA GLU A 668 -47.23 -37.44 25.30
C GLU A 668 -47.83 -36.21 24.58
N ASP A 669 -47.53 -36.14 23.29
CA ASP A 669 -48.38 -35.78 22.13
C ASP A 669 -49.23 -34.49 22.14
N GLU A 670 -49.02 -33.62 21.13
CA GLU A 670 -49.86 -33.59 19.90
C GLU A 670 -49.46 -32.41 18.99
N ASP A 671 -49.64 -32.66 17.70
CA ASP A 671 -49.26 -31.88 16.52
C ASP A 671 -49.90 -30.47 16.43
N ASP A 672 -49.21 -29.54 15.78
CA ASP A 672 -49.80 -28.84 14.62
C ASP A 672 -48.72 -28.12 13.79
N ASP A 673 -48.58 -28.58 12.55
CA ASP A 673 -47.87 -27.94 11.45
C ASP A 673 -48.65 -26.70 10.97
N GLU A 674 -48.02 -25.52 10.97
CA GLU A 674 -48.37 -24.48 9.99
C GLU A 674 -47.09 -23.87 9.40
N ASP A 675 -46.80 -24.34 8.18
CA ASP A 675 -45.91 -23.75 7.20
C ASP A 675 -46.32 -22.31 6.87
N ASP A 676 -45.36 -21.38 6.83
CA ASP A 676 -45.49 -20.17 6.01
C ASP A 676 -44.13 -19.83 5.37
N ASP A 677 -43.99 -20.34 4.15
CA ASP A 677 -42.96 -19.99 3.17
C ASP A 677 -43.11 -18.53 2.72
N ASP A 678 -42.03 -17.74 2.76
CA ASP A 678 -41.96 -16.51 1.97
C ASP A 678 -40.56 -16.33 1.34
N ASP A 679 -40.48 -16.84 0.11
CA ASP A 679 -39.41 -16.70 -0.88
C ASP A 679 -39.31 -15.25 -1.38
N ASN A 680 -38.09 -14.72 -1.43
CA ASN A 680 -37.77 -13.55 -2.25
C ASN A 680 -36.34 -13.67 -2.81
N GLY A 681 -36.27 -14.38 -3.94
CA GLY A 681 -35.16 -14.34 -4.89
C GLY A 681 -35.05 -12.99 -5.63
N ASP A 682 -33.93 -12.31 -5.39
CA ASP A 682 -33.42 -11.20 -6.20
C ASP A 682 -32.69 -11.78 -7.42
N SER A 683 -33.25 -11.59 -8.61
CA SER A 683 -32.64 -12.02 -9.87
C SER A 683 -32.52 -10.83 -10.82
N SER A 684 -31.28 -10.43 -11.06
CA SER A 684 -30.86 -9.35 -11.93
C SER A 684 -30.08 -9.91 -13.14
N GLU A 685 -30.66 -9.81 -14.34
CA GLU A 685 -29.98 -9.92 -15.64
C GLU A 685 -30.63 -8.85 -16.55
N GLU A 686 -29.92 -7.87 -17.14
CA GLU A 686 -28.89 -7.92 -18.20
C GLU A 686 -29.44 -8.47 -19.54
N GLY A 687 -29.40 -7.62 -20.57
CA GLY A 687 -29.87 -7.84 -21.95
C GLY A 687 -30.39 -6.51 -22.53
N GLY A 688 -29.80 -5.83 -23.51
CA GLY A 688 -29.01 -6.29 -24.64
C GLY A 688 -29.94 -6.40 -25.85
N ASP A 689 -30.18 -5.29 -26.57
CA ASP A 689 -30.88 -5.33 -27.85
C ASP A 689 -30.23 -4.35 -28.84
N SER A 690 -29.65 -4.95 -29.88
CA SER A 690 -29.23 -4.33 -31.13
C SER A 690 -30.34 -4.55 -32.13
N SER A 691 -30.80 -3.50 -32.81
CA SER A 691 -31.61 -3.67 -34.03
C SER A 691 -31.06 -2.79 -35.14
N GLU A 692 -30.44 -3.48 -36.07
CA GLU A 692 -30.01 -3.08 -37.40
C GLU A 692 -31.25 -3.07 -38.28
N SER A 693 -31.49 -2.01 -39.05
CA SER A 693 -32.48 -2.04 -40.13
C SER A 693 -31.85 -1.43 -41.37
N SER A 694 -31.56 -2.32 -42.31
CA SER A 694 -31.21 -2.04 -43.69
C SER A 694 -32.48 -1.71 -44.48
N SER A 695 -32.39 -0.75 -45.38
CA SER A 695 -33.37 -0.52 -46.45
C SER A 695 -32.62 0.09 -47.64
N GLU A 696 -32.39 -0.75 -48.65
CA GLU A 696 -31.98 -0.37 -50.00
C GLU A 696 -33.23 -0.34 -50.87
N GLU A 697 -33.48 0.76 -51.58
CA GLU A 697 -34.28 0.81 -52.81
C GLU A 697 -33.67 1.93 -53.68
N GLU A 698 -33.47 1.60 -54.95
CA GLU A 698 -32.75 2.30 -56.00
C GLU A 698 -33.48 3.55 -56.54
N SER A 699 -32.75 4.52 -57.10
CA SER A 699 -32.96 5.06 -58.47
C SER A 699 -32.20 6.38 -58.73
N GLU A 700 -31.27 6.28 -59.68
CA GLU A 700 -31.08 7.13 -60.87
C GLU A 700 -31.01 8.68 -60.82
N ASP A 701 -29.95 9.14 -61.49
CA ASP A 701 -29.84 10.30 -62.38
C ASP A 701 -29.62 11.71 -61.84
N GLY A 702 -28.46 12.26 -62.24
CA GLY A 702 -28.48 13.39 -63.19
C GLY A 702 -28.06 14.76 -62.66
N ASP A 703 -26.86 15.18 -63.06
CA ASP A 703 -26.44 16.54 -63.47
C ASP A 703 -27.03 17.76 -62.71
N GLU A 704 -26.21 18.49 -61.95
CA GLU A 704 -25.34 19.62 -62.39
C GLU A 704 -24.60 20.22 -61.17
#